data_AF-C6PMR7-F1
#
_entry.id   AF-C6PMR7-F1
#
_cell.length_a   1.000
_cell.length_b   1.000
_cell.length_c   1.000
_cell.angle_alpha   90.00
_cell.angle_beta   90.00
_cell.angle_gamma   90.00
#
_symmetry.space_group_name_H-M   'P 1'
#
loop_
_entity.id
_entity.type
_entity.pdbx_description
1 polymer ?
#
loop_
_entity_poly.entity_id
_entity_poly.type
_entity_poly.pdbx_seq_one_letter_code
_entity_poly.pdbx_strand_id
1 'polypeptide(L)'
;MESSKILKRERINRILSKVYEYPLTIIEAPMGFGKTTAVKEFLQSEKNLYIWITFLNSSQSLNYIWNQFSEEISKLDAKSGKSLKSLGFPVDVPQSEKVLSVLNNIDYKEKTVFVIDDYQLCPNPKMNNFITKIVKEKIDNFYIIIITRDTTKINLSEFLFKDMCQIISQQQLRFTKEELREYCLMMKNNIPDDDLIKINEYTDGWISLAYMILLGLEKGIPVGMNSTIDDLVENTLFNIYGENIQNFLLKLSVMDNFTINQAFYITQEEKTDEILKKLRKENAFVFYDEASKIYKIHNVLLDFLRIKFSFKAKELKEVYRRLAEWYMEKRRFQTAFGYLYRAGDEERILLELNKPENAYNESLFEGYLDMFSKISEELIYKYPVAYLRYMLCYIVAGQDIETCMQNLERLQLFYEKADNIEVEYRDRILAEILIIKKFAVFNDLEKMCIISDKARSLLKGKQSYILLRENEFTFGSPHLLYIYFRKEQTLKRVLQVVVERMPLHAKLADGNGTGCEYLGLAEYALETGDFEAAEINSFKAIYKAKTKTQTGIIINAYFNLMRLYIFQGKIGEAIQKLNKLQEKIDKLNHSIYNTTIDLCRGYIYACIGQRKKIPYWLQIGDMTAEDFVYQGMAFSYIVYGKAVMLSKNYIKLEMLAESFVEPFSIFNNEFGFIHNSIFDAVAKYNLYGMEEGVAVLEKALLKAQSDNIVMPFVENASHIMSMLEVILNRNLKNKYIKRVIDLSKQYNENILSSNEEKVKLSQREIEILTLTVKGLKRSEIAAKLNISEGTVKTHLQNIYKKLQVSGKFEAIKIAQMYGIV
;
A
#
# COMPACT_ATOMS: atom_id res chain seq x y z
N MET A 1 42.19 -7.17 23.41
CA MET A 1 42.31 -7.65 22.01
C MET A 1 42.16 -6.46 21.04
N GLU A 2 43.13 -6.24 20.15
CA GLU A 2 43.12 -5.22 19.08
C GLU A 2 42.24 -5.65 17.90
N SER A 3 41.26 -4.82 17.50
CA SER A 3 40.40 -4.94 16.30
C SER A 3 39.61 -6.25 16.11
N SER A 4 38.41 -6.20 15.52
CA SER A 4 37.62 -7.40 15.25
C SER A 4 38.27 -8.25 14.14
N LYS A 5 39.06 -9.27 14.51
CA LYS A 5 39.62 -10.22 13.55
C LYS A 5 38.51 -11.12 12.99
N ILE A 6 38.41 -11.22 11.67
CA ILE A 6 37.43 -12.05 10.96
C ILE A 6 38.18 -13.17 10.23
N LEU A 7 37.76 -14.42 10.46
CA LEU A 7 38.29 -15.57 9.73
C LEU A 7 37.63 -15.65 8.35
N LYS A 8 38.43 -15.76 7.29
CA LYS A 8 37.92 -15.94 5.92
C LYS A 8 37.41 -17.36 5.72
N ARG A 9 36.19 -17.50 5.19
CA ARG A 9 35.52 -18.81 5.05
C ARG A 9 35.21 -19.12 3.58
N GLU A 10 36.21 -19.61 2.84
CA GLU A 10 36.11 -19.93 1.41
C GLU A 10 34.94 -20.88 1.08
N ARG A 11 34.65 -21.84 1.98
CA ARG A 11 33.50 -22.73 1.85
C ARG A 11 32.17 -21.97 1.83
N ILE A 12 32.01 -20.95 2.68
CA ILE A 12 30.79 -20.13 2.74
C ILE A 12 30.69 -19.23 1.51
N ASN A 13 31.81 -18.64 1.05
CA ASN A 13 31.83 -17.84 -0.19
C ASN A 13 31.40 -18.69 -1.40
N ARG A 14 31.82 -19.95 -1.49
CA ARG A 14 31.36 -20.88 -2.54
C ARG A 14 29.86 -21.16 -2.45
N ILE A 15 29.30 -21.33 -1.25
CA ILE A 15 27.85 -21.52 -1.07
C ILE A 15 27.08 -20.26 -1.50
N LEU A 16 27.57 -19.08 -1.10
CA LEU A 16 26.97 -17.78 -1.43
C LEU A 16 27.11 -17.42 -2.92
N SER A 17 28.10 -17.97 -3.64
CA SER A 17 28.24 -17.74 -5.09
C SER A 17 27.02 -18.19 -5.91
N LYS A 18 26.21 -19.11 -5.36
CA LYS A 18 24.95 -19.58 -5.98
C LYS A 18 23.80 -18.57 -5.89
N VAL A 19 23.96 -17.46 -5.17
CA VAL A 19 22.95 -16.38 -5.09
C VAL A 19 22.51 -15.92 -6.49
N TYR A 20 23.39 -15.98 -7.50
CA TYR A 20 23.10 -15.55 -8.86
C TYR A 20 22.27 -16.55 -9.68
N GLU A 21 22.03 -17.75 -9.15
CA GLU A 21 21.18 -18.78 -9.78
C GLU A 21 19.69 -18.60 -9.41
N TYR A 22 19.38 -17.84 -8.35
CA TYR A 22 18.02 -17.67 -7.82
C TYR A 22 17.69 -16.19 -7.63
N PRO A 23 16.46 -15.72 -7.97
CA PRO A 23 16.06 -14.34 -7.70
C PRO A 23 16.02 -14.02 -6.19
N LEU A 24 15.82 -15.02 -5.33
CA LEU A 24 15.82 -14.90 -3.89
C LEU A 24 16.75 -15.92 -3.23
N THR A 25 17.59 -15.46 -2.30
CA THR A 25 18.35 -16.31 -1.38
C THR A 25 18.04 -15.91 0.06
N ILE A 26 17.73 -16.89 0.91
CA ILE A 26 17.43 -16.67 2.32
C ILE A 26 18.53 -17.31 3.16
N ILE A 27 19.04 -16.55 4.11
CA ILE A 27 20.08 -16.98 5.03
C ILE A 27 19.42 -17.06 6.40
N GLU A 28 19.11 -18.29 6.79
CA GLU A 28 18.35 -18.60 7.99
C GLU A 28 19.24 -19.31 9.00
N ALA A 29 19.47 -18.64 10.12
CA ALA A 29 20.10 -19.26 11.29
C ALA A 29 19.74 -18.45 12.53
N PRO A 30 19.83 -19.04 13.73
CA PRO A 30 19.73 -18.30 14.97
C PRO A 30 20.77 -17.17 15.08
N MET A 31 20.62 -16.34 16.11
CA MET A 31 21.55 -15.23 16.34
C MET A 31 22.99 -15.71 16.53
N GLY A 32 23.96 -14.89 16.14
CA GLY A 32 25.37 -15.16 16.43
C GLY A 32 26.05 -16.26 15.60
N PHE A 33 25.40 -16.78 14.55
CA PHE A 33 26.01 -17.70 13.57
C PHE A 33 26.83 -16.98 12.47
N GLY A 34 27.00 -15.66 12.56
CA GLY A 34 27.83 -14.90 11.61
C GLY A 34 27.19 -14.60 10.26
N LYS A 35 25.85 -14.69 10.13
CA LYS A 35 25.11 -14.44 8.87
C LYS A 35 25.49 -13.12 8.20
N THR A 36 25.31 -12.00 8.91
CA THR A 36 25.60 -10.65 8.44
C THR A 36 27.07 -10.51 8.02
N THR A 37 27.99 -11.07 8.81
CA THR A 37 29.43 -11.03 8.52
C THR A 37 29.77 -11.80 7.25
N ALA A 38 29.23 -13.01 7.09
CA ALA A 38 29.46 -13.86 5.92
C ALA A 38 28.98 -13.18 4.62
N VAL A 39 27.79 -12.58 4.62
CA VAL A 39 27.27 -11.90 3.42
C VAL A 39 28.07 -10.64 3.09
N LYS A 40 28.44 -9.84 4.09
CA LYS A 40 29.29 -8.66 3.88
C LYS A 40 30.64 -9.03 3.29
N GLU A 41 31.28 -10.06 3.84
CA GLU A 41 32.58 -10.53 3.35
C GLU A 41 32.48 -11.02 1.90
N PHE A 42 31.48 -11.85 1.60
CA PHE A 42 31.23 -12.34 0.24
C PHE A 42 31.04 -11.19 -0.76
N LEU A 43 30.14 -10.25 -0.48
CA LEU A 43 29.86 -9.13 -1.39
C LEU A 43 31.07 -8.20 -1.58
N GLN A 44 31.87 -8.00 -0.53
CA GLN A 44 33.12 -7.25 -0.62
C GLN A 44 34.16 -7.97 -1.48
N SER A 45 34.24 -9.30 -1.41
CA SER A 45 35.19 -10.10 -2.19
C SER A 45 34.88 -10.10 -3.69
N GLU A 46 33.60 -10.13 -4.05
CA GLU A 46 33.12 -10.13 -5.44
C GLU A 46 33.23 -8.74 -6.12
N LYS A 47 33.39 -7.66 -5.34
CA LYS A 47 33.38 -6.25 -5.82
C LYS A 47 32.09 -5.86 -6.56
N ASN A 48 30.99 -6.57 -6.32
CA ASN A 48 29.69 -6.29 -6.93
C ASN A 48 29.01 -5.10 -6.26
N LEU A 49 28.13 -4.42 -7.01
CA LEU A 49 27.28 -3.37 -6.44
C LEU A 49 26.18 -4.02 -5.60
N TYR A 50 26.02 -3.56 -4.37
CA TYR A 50 24.97 -4.04 -3.49
C TYR A 50 24.26 -2.89 -2.79
N ILE A 51 22.97 -3.09 -2.55
CA ILE A 51 22.11 -2.25 -1.72
C ILE A 51 21.97 -2.98 -0.39
N TRP A 52 22.31 -2.33 0.72
CA TRP A 52 22.22 -2.94 2.04
C TRP A 52 21.25 -2.18 2.94
N ILE A 53 20.20 -2.86 3.38
CA ILE A 53 19.24 -2.33 4.35
C ILE A 53 19.20 -3.27 5.54
N THR A 54 19.29 -2.69 6.75
CA THR A 54 19.14 -3.44 8.01
C THR A 54 17.92 -2.93 8.75
N PHE A 55 17.00 -3.83 9.08
CA PHE A 55 15.93 -3.51 10.02
C PHE A 55 16.51 -3.34 11.42
N LEU A 56 16.21 -2.21 12.04
CA LEU A 56 16.75 -1.86 13.35
C LEU A 56 15.77 -2.16 14.48
N ASN A 57 14.45 -2.12 14.26
CA ASN A 57 13.40 -2.47 15.23
C ASN A 57 12.07 -2.81 14.54
N SER A 58 11.14 -3.43 15.28
CA SER A 58 9.80 -3.77 14.76
C SER A 58 8.84 -2.61 14.63
N SER A 59 9.15 -1.46 15.24
CA SER A 59 8.35 -0.24 15.13
C SER A 59 8.79 0.67 13.99
N GLN A 60 9.76 0.26 13.16
CA GLN A 60 10.25 1.04 12.04
C GLN A 60 9.15 1.16 10.98
N SER A 61 8.82 2.39 10.64
CA SER A 61 7.88 2.67 9.54
C SER A 61 8.46 2.17 8.22
N LEU A 62 7.63 1.48 7.42
CA LEU A 62 7.97 1.07 6.06
C LEU A 62 8.44 2.26 5.20
N ASN A 63 7.90 3.46 5.44
CA ASN A 63 8.33 4.68 4.75
C ASN A 63 9.78 5.05 5.03
N TYR A 64 10.27 4.82 6.25
CA TYR A 64 11.67 5.07 6.58
C TYR A 64 12.60 4.13 5.80
N ILE A 65 12.26 2.84 5.81
CA ILE A 65 12.99 1.80 5.06
C ILE A 65 12.94 2.07 3.56
N TRP A 66 11.79 2.50 3.05
CA TRP A 66 11.60 2.87 1.66
C TRP A 66 12.44 4.07 1.24
N ASN A 67 12.56 5.08 2.09
CA ASN A 67 13.42 6.23 1.84
C ASN A 67 14.88 5.79 1.73
N GLN A 68 15.33 4.91 2.62
CA GLN A 68 16.68 4.35 2.57
C GLN A 68 16.89 3.54 1.29
N PHE A 69 15.94 2.67 0.93
CA PHE A 69 15.97 1.93 -0.34
C PHE A 69 16.05 2.85 -1.56
N SER A 70 15.20 3.87 -1.61
CA SER A 70 15.15 4.84 -2.71
C SER A 70 16.44 5.68 -2.80
N GLU A 71 17.08 5.98 -1.67
CA GLU A 71 18.36 6.67 -1.62
C GLU A 71 19.51 5.79 -2.12
N GLU A 72 19.55 4.50 -1.76
CA GLU A 72 20.53 3.56 -2.31
C GLU A 72 20.31 3.33 -3.81
N ILE A 73 19.06 3.18 -4.27
CA ILE A 73 18.75 3.12 -5.70
C ILE A 73 19.17 4.41 -6.42
N SER A 74 19.06 5.59 -5.78
CA SER A 74 19.50 6.85 -6.38
C SER A 74 21.00 6.89 -6.67
N LYS A 75 21.81 6.09 -5.96
CA LYS A 75 23.25 5.94 -6.24
C LYS A 75 23.51 5.09 -7.49
N LEU A 76 22.58 4.20 -7.84
CA LEU A 76 22.64 3.37 -9.05
C LEU A 76 22.04 4.10 -10.26
N ASP A 77 20.80 4.59 -10.13
CA ASP A 77 20.10 5.40 -11.12
C ASP A 77 19.34 6.55 -10.43
N ALA A 78 19.87 7.76 -10.56
CA ALA A 78 19.35 8.95 -9.88
C ALA A 78 17.91 9.30 -10.29
N LYS A 79 17.48 8.95 -11.50
CA LYS A 79 16.12 9.22 -11.97
C LYS A 79 15.13 8.27 -11.31
N SER A 80 15.42 6.97 -11.32
CA SER A 80 14.57 5.94 -10.72
C SER A 80 14.51 6.08 -9.21
N GLY A 81 15.63 6.37 -8.54
CA GLY A 81 15.65 6.61 -7.10
C GLY A 81 14.80 7.82 -6.68
N LYS A 82 14.82 8.93 -7.44
CA LYS A 82 13.89 10.06 -7.23
C LYS A 82 12.43 9.65 -7.46
N SER A 83 12.17 8.85 -8.49
CA SER A 83 10.83 8.35 -8.80
C SER A 83 10.29 7.47 -7.66
N LEU A 84 11.07 6.50 -7.18
CA LEU A 84 10.71 5.64 -6.04
C LEU A 84 10.47 6.47 -4.77
N LYS A 85 11.33 7.45 -4.49
CA LYS A 85 11.16 8.34 -3.34
C LYS A 85 9.86 9.15 -3.43
N SER A 86 9.47 9.58 -4.63
CA SER A 86 8.22 10.32 -4.84
C SER A 86 6.97 9.45 -4.75
N LEU A 87 7.06 8.18 -5.15
CA LEU A 87 5.96 7.23 -5.09
C LEU A 87 5.66 6.76 -3.65
N GLY A 88 6.68 6.75 -2.79
CA GLY A 88 6.57 6.19 -1.44
C GLY A 88 6.52 4.66 -1.43
N PHE A 89 6.49 4.08 -0.22
CA PHE A 89 6.40 2.62 -0.08
C PHE A 89 5.09 2.14 -0.69
N PRO A 90 5.10 1.09 -1.54
CA PRO A 90 3.87 0.61 -2.17
C PRO A 90 2.93 0.01 -1.12
N VAL A 91 1.86 0.73 -0.79
CA VAL A 91 0.85 0.29 0.18
C VAL A 91 -0.35 -0.41 -0.45
N ASP A 92 -0.51 -0.24 -1.76
CA ASP A 92 -1.61 -0.74 -2.58
C ASP A 92 -1.09 -1.39 -3.89
N VAL A 93 -1.99 -2.05 -4.62
CA VAL A 93 -1.66 -2.72 -5.90
C VAL A 93 -1.25 -1.74 -7.00
N PRO A 94 -1.96 -0.61 -7.24
CA PRO A 94 -1.53 0.41 -8.20
C PRO A 94 -0.09 0.90 -8.00
N GLN A 95 0.27 1.22 -6.77
CA GLN A 95 1.62 1.65 -6.41
C GLN A 95 2.63 0.53 -6.58
N SER A 96 2.26 -0.71 -6.21
CA SER A 96 3.11 -1.87 -6.45
C SER A 96 3.48 -1.98 -7.93
N GLU A 97 2.51 -1.89 -8.85
CA GLU A 97 2.76 -1.95 -10.29
C GLU A 97 3.67 -0.81 -10.76
N LYS A 98 3.43 0.43 -10.31
CA LYS A 98 4.28 1.58 -10.64
C LYS A 98 5.71 1.37 -10.15
N VAL A 99 5.88 0.94 -8.90
CA VAL A 99 7.19 0.67 -8.29
C VAL A 99 7.93 -0.42 -9.07
N LEU A 100 7.28 -1.55 -9.36
CA LEU A 100 7.87 -2.63 -10.14
C LEU A 100 8.27 -2.16 -11.55
N SER A 101 7.45 -1.31 -12.18
CA SER A 101 7.80 -0.71 -13.48
C SER A 101 9.06 0.16 -13.40
N VAL A 102 9.25 0.90 -12.29
CA VAL A 102 10.45 1.72 -12.11
C VAL A 102 11.67 0.82 -11.91
N LEU A 103 11.56 -0.22 -11.07
CA LEU A 103 12.64 -1.18 -10.83
C LEU A 103 13.04 -1.91 -12.13
N ASN A 104 12.07 -2.39 -12.91
CA ASN A 104 12.30 -3.06 -14.18
C ASN A 104 12.97 -2.17 -15.25
N ASN A 105 12.85 -0.85 -15.14
CA ASN A 105 13.45 0.10 -16.08
C ASN A 105 14.89 0.49 -15.72
N ILE A 106 15.42 0.03 -14.58
CA ILE A 106 16.80 0.27 -14.18
C ILE A 106 17.72 -0.68 -14.95
N ASP A 107 18.77 -0.13 -15.54
CA ASP A 107 19.84 -0.91 -16.15
C ASP A 107 20.84 -1.35 -15.07
N TYR A 108 20.55 -2.48 -14.43
CA TYR A 108 21.41 -3.05 -13.40
C TYR A 108 22.71 -3.56 -14.05
N LYS A 109 23.85 -2.98 -13.64
CA LYS A 109 25.19 -3.50 -13.99
C LYS A 109 25.30 -4.97 -13.54
N GLU A 110 26.20 -5.74 -14.16
CA GLU A 110 26.37 -7.18 -13.90
C GLU A 110 26.31 -7.49 -12.38
N LYS A 111 25.29 -8.28 -11.99
CA LYS A 111 25.04 -8.82 -10.64
C LYS A 111 24.82 -7.79 -9.52
N THR A 112 23.74 -7.01 -9.57
CA THR A 112 23.33 -6.15 -8.44
C THR A 112 22.61 -6.97 -7.36
N VAL A 113 23.03 -6.83 -6.10
CA VAL A 113 22.43 -7.57 -4.96
C VAL A 113 21.72 -6.63 -3.99
N PHE A 114 20.45 -6.89 -3.69
CA PHE A 114 19.70 -6.23 -2.63
C PHE A 114 19.68 -7.09 -1.36
N VAL A 115 20.38 -6.64 -0.33
CA VAL A 115 20.46 -7.31 0.97
C VAL A 115 19.49 -6.67 1.96
N ILE A 116 18.68 -7.52 2.57
CA ILE A 116 17.74 -7.18 3.63
C ILE A 116 18.15 -7.93 4.90
N ASP A 117 18.71 -7.20 5.85
CA ASP A 117 19.28 -7.73 7.09
C ASP A 117 18.33 -7.56 8.29
N ASP A 118 18.39 -8.53 9.22
CA ASP A 118 17.50 -8.64 10.38
C ASP A 118 15.98 -8.67 10.04
N TYR A 119 15.58 -9.40 8.98
CA TYR A 119 14.19 -9.41 8.48
C TYR A 119 13.12 -9.83 9.50
N GLN A 120 13.48 -10.62 10.51
CA GLN A 120 12.57 -10.98 11.61
C GLN A 120 11.99 -9.75 12.35
N LEU A 121 12.67 -8.60 12.27
CA LEU A 121 12.21 -7.33 12.83
C LEU A 121 11.17 -6.63 11.94
N CYS A 122 10.85 -7.15 10.75
CA CYS A 122 9.77 -6.62 9.91
C CYS A 122 8.62 -7.64 9.77
N PRO A 123 7.80 -7.86 10.81
CA PRO A 123 6.65 -8.76 10.71
C PRO A 123 5.48 -8.07 9.95
N ASN A 124 5.75 -7.45 8.81
CA ASN A 124 4.77 -6.68 8.04
C ASN A 124 4.35 -7.44 6.76
N PRO A 125 3.07 -7.85 6.65
CA PRO A 125 2.56 -8.52 5.46
C PRO A 125 2.75 -7.72 4.16
N LYS A 126 2.69 -6.38 4.21
CA LYS A 126 2.91 -5.53 3.04
C LYS A 126 4.33 -5.65 2.49
N MET A 127 5.34 -5.75 3.37
CA MET A 127 6.73 -5.99 2.94
C MET A 127 6.91 -7.39 2.34
N ASN A 128 6.33 -8.42 2.97
CA ASN A 128 6.33 -9.78 2.42
C ASN A 128 5.73 -9.83 1.01
N ASN A 129 4.57 -9.18 0.82
CA ASN A 129 3.90 -9.10 -0.48
C ASN A 129 4.73 -8.35 -1.51
N PHE A 130 5.35 -7.23 -1.11
CA PHE A 130 6.22 -6.46 -2.00
C PHE A 130 7.43 -7.27 -2.48
N ILE A 131 8.16 -7.93 -1.58
CA ILE A 131 9.27 -8.81 -1.93
C ILE A 131 8.79 -9.93 -2.86
N THR A 132 7.65 -10.54 -2.54
CA THR A 132 7.04 -11.61 -3.34
C THR A 132 6.81 -11.15 -4.78
N LYS A 133 6.29 -9.93 -4.98
CA LYS A 133 6.06 -9.38 -6.31
C LYS A 133 7.38 -9.14 -7.06
N ILE A 134 8.40 -8.58 -6.42
CA ILE A 134 9.72 -8.37 -7.06
C ILE A 134 10.33 -9.70 -7.52
N VAL A 135 10.28 -10.73 -6.68
CA VAL A 135 10.81 -12.07 -7.01
C VAL A 135 10.08 -12.68 -8.21
N LYS A 136 8.77 -12.48 -8.31
CA LYS A 136 7.96 -12.97 -9.44
C LYS A 136 8.26 -12.24 -10.76
N GLU A 137 8.66 -10.97 -10.72
CA GLU A 137 9.04 -10.20 -11.91
C GLU A 137 10.33 -10.72 -12.58
N LYS A 138 11.21 -11.41 -11.83
CA LYS A 138 12.51 -11.93 -12.34
C LYS A 138 13.33 -10.86 -13.05
N ILE A 139 13.55 -9.74 -12.38
CA ILE A 139 14.31 -8.60 -12.90
C ILE A 139 15.75 -9.03 -13.24
N ASP A 140 16.17 -8.80 -14.49
CA ASP A 140 17.51 -9.18 -14.96
C ASP A 140 18.61 -8.52 -14.12
N ASN A 141 19.62 -9.30 -13.73
CA ASN A 141 20.77 -8.87 -12.93
C ASN A 141 20.44 -8.27 -11.55
N PHE A 142 19.23 -8.51 -11.02
CA PHE A 142 18.82 -8.04 -9.70
C PHE A 142 18.46 -9.22 -8.78
N TYR A 143 19.25 -9.40 -7.72
CA TYR A 143 19.15 -10.55 -6.82
C TYR A 143 18.86 -10.11 -5.39
N ILE A 144 18.03 -10.85 -4.66
CA ILE A 144 17.65 -10.51 -3.28
C ILE A 144 18.29 -11.49 -2.30
N ILE A 145 18.94 -10.98 -1.26
CA ILE A 145 19.38 -11.76 -0.10
C ILE A 145 18.58 -11.30 1.12
N ILE A 146 17.87 -12.22 1.77
CA ILE A 146 17.22 -11.98 3.07
C ILE A 146 18.03 -12.68 4.17
N ILE A 147 18.43 -11.92 5.19
CA ILE A 147 19.07 -12.45 6.39
C ILE A 147 18.03 -12.42 7.51
N THR A 148 17.67 -13.59 8.03
CA THR A 148 16.65 -13.74 9.07
C THR A 148 17.04 -14.76 10.13
N ARG A 149 16.38 -14.69 11.30
CA ARG A 149 16.43 -15.74 12.32
C ARG A 149 15.38 -16.82 12.14
N ASP A 150 14.31 -16.48 11.44
CA ASP A 150 13.11 -17.30 11.34
C ASP A 150 12.41 -17.00 10.01
N THR A 151 11.97 -18.06 9.34
CA THR A 151 11.22 -18.01 8.08
C THR A 151 9.73 -18.30 8.26
N THR A 152 9.23 -18.64 9.45
CA THR A 152 7.83 -19.02 9.70
C THR A 152 6.81 -17.97 9.22
N LYS A 153 7.18 -16.68 9.28
CA LYS A 153 6.34 -15.55 8.85
C LYS A 153 6.51 -15.17 7.38
N ILE A 154 7.33 -15.90 6.62
CA ILE A 154 7.58 -15.67 5.21
C ILE A 154 6.92 -16.83 4.44
N ASN A 155 5.99 -16.52 3.54
CA ASN A 155 5.38 -17.56 2.72
C ASN A 155 6.35 -17.99 1.60
N LEU A 156 7.18 -18.99 1.88
CA LEU A 156 8.23 -19.48 0.98
C LEU A 156 7.82 -20.67 0.12
N SER A 157 6.70 -21.30 0.46
CA SER A 157 6.25 -22.55 -0.17
C SER A 157 6.21 -22.43 -1.69
N GLU A 158 5.58 -21.36 -2.23
CA GLU A 158 5.49 -21.13 -3.67
C GLU A 158 6.86 -20.97 -4.35
N PHE A 159 7.84 -20.35 -3.69
CA PHE A 159 9.14 -20.08 -4.28
C PHE A 159 10.07 -21.28 -4.30
N LEU A 160 10.00 -22.11 -3.25
CA LEU A 160 10.77 -23.35 -3.17
C LEU A 160 10.29 -24.38 -4.21
N PHE A 161 8.97 -24.49 -4.43
CA PHE A 161 8.43 -25.41 -5.45
C PHE A 161 8.76 -25.02 -6.89
N LYS A 162 9.10 -23.75 -7.16
CA LYS A 162 9.35 -23.21 -8.50
C LYS A 162 10.83 -22.91 -8.78
N ASP A 163 11.74 -23.41 -7.94
CA ASP A 163 13.19 -23.13 -8.00
C ASP A 163 13.52 -21.62 -8.06
N MET A 164 12.72 -20.80 -7.35
CA MET A 164 12.91 -19.34 -7.28
C MET A 164 13.57 -18.87 -5.99
N CYS A 165 13.81 -19.78 -5.05
CA CYS A 165 14.41 -19.44 -3.75
C CYS A 165 15.40 -20.52 -3.30
N GLN A 166 16.58 -20.09 -2.84
CA GLN A 166 17.52 -20.94 -2.10
C GLN A 166 17.52 -20.58 -0.61
N ILE A 167 17.55 -21.58 0.27
CA ILE A 167 17.74 -21.39 1.71
C ILE A 167 19.13 -21.89 2.11
N ILE A 168 19.91 -21.02 2.76
CA ILE A 168 21.17 -21.35 3.42
C ILE A 168 20.89 -21.45 4.92
N SER A 169 20.95 -22.68 5.44
CA SER A 169 20.56 -22.97 6.82
C SER A 169 21.71 -22.82 7.82
N GLN A 170 21.36 -22.85 9.11
CA GLN A 170 22.31 -22.92 10.22
C GLN A 170 23.37 -24.02 10.03
N GLN A 171 22.98 -25.19 9.54
CA GLN A 171 23.91 -26.32 9.37
C GLN A 171 25.01 -26.02 8.35
N GLN A 172 24.71 -25.20 7.35
CA GLN A 172 25.69 -24.77 6.35
C GLN A 172 26.55 -23.62 6.87
N LEU A 173 25.97 -22.74 7.70
CA LEU A 173 26.65 -21.56 8.27
C LEU A 173 27.55 -21.85 9.45
N ARG A 174 27.30 -22.90 10.25
CA ARG A 174 28.12 -23.22 11.42
C ARG A 174 29.59 -23.39 11.04
N PHE A 175 30.48 -23.02 11.94
CA PHE A 175 31.92 -23.22 11.76
C PHE A 175 32.21 -24.71 11.72
N THR A 176 33.05 -25.15 10.78
CA THR A 176 33.60 -26.51 10.85
C THR A 176 34.60 -26.62 12.00
N LYS A 177 34.98 -27.84 12.36
CA LYS A 177 35.98 -28.07 13.43
C LYS A 177 37.30 -27.36 13.11
N GLU A 178 37.69 -27.39 11.84
CA GLU A 178 38.90 -26.75 11.32
C GLU A 178 38.77 -25.22 11.36
N GLU A 179 37.67 -24.66 10.83
CA GLU A 179 37.38 -23.22 10.85
C GLU A 179 37.36 -22.69 12.30
N LEU A 180 36.74 -23.43 13.22
CA LEU A 180 36.64 -23.03 14.62
C LEU A 180 38.01 -23.04 15.31
N ARG A 181 38.82 -24.08 15.07
CA ARG A 181 40.19 -24.17 15.59
C ARG A 181 41.03 -22.99 15.11
N GLU A 182 41.00 -22.70 13.80
CA GLU A 182 41.70 -21.57 13.21
C GLU A 182 41.25 -20.23 13.82
N TYR A 183 39.95 -20.04 14.00
CA TYR A 183 39.40 -18.85 14.65
C TYR A 183 39.89 -18.69 16.09
N CYS A 184 39.83 -19.75 16.90
CA CYS A 184 40.27 -19.73 18.29
C CYS A 184 41.76 -19.35 18.41
N LEU A 185 42.61 -19.98 17.59
CA LEU A 185 44.05 -19.68 17.56
C LEU A 185 44.35 -18.27 17.04
N MET A 186 43.55 -17.74 16.12
CA MET A 186 43.67 -16.37 15.63
C MET A 186 43.36 -15.32 16.72
N MET A 187 42.41 -15.64 17.61
CA MET A 187 41.96 -14.76 18.68
C MET A 187 42.89 -14.80 19.90
N LYS A 188 43.35 -15.99 20.30
CA LYS A 188 44.28 -16.17 21.43
C LYS A 188 45.35 -17.21 21.06
N ASN A 189 46.60 -16.77 21.10
CA ASN A 189 47.74 -17.68 20.94
C ASN A 189 47.80 -18.62 22.16
N ASN A 190 48.09 -19.90 21.92
CA ASN A 190 48.26 -20.95 22.94
C ASN A 190 47.00 -21.30 23.75
N ILE A 191 45.96 -21.80 23.09
CA ILE A 191 44.85 -22.50 23.75
C ILE A 191 45.18 -24.01 23.78
N PRO A 192 45.09 -24.70 24.93
CA PRO A 192 45.30 -26.15 25.01
C PRO A 192 44.37 -26.92 24.07
N ASP A 193 44.86 -28.00 23.45
CA ASP A 193 44.05 -28.81 22.52
C ASP A 193 42.80 -29.39 23.18
N ASP A 194 42.85 -29.76 24.47
CA ASP A 194 41.69 -30.22 25.25
C ASP A 194 40.60 -29.14 25.36
N ASP A 195 40.99 -27.87 25.51
CA ASP A 195 40.03 -26.75 25.55
C ASP A 195 39.46 -26.46 24.16
N LEU A 196 40.23 -26.64 23.09
CA LEU A 196 39.74 -26.52 21.70
C LEU A 196 38.69 -27.59 21.37
N ILE A 197 38.91 -28.84 21.82
CA ILE A 197 37.94 -29.94 21.67
C ILE A 197 36.65 -29.58 22.40
N LYS A 198 36.75 -29.15 23.66
CA LYS A 198 35.58 -28.73 24.45
C LYS A 198 34.86 -27.54 23.82
N ILE A 199 35.58 -26.51 23.37
CA ILE A 199 34.96 -25.36 22.68
C ILE A 199 34.18 -25.85 21.47
N ASN A 200 34.72 -26.77 20.68
CA ASN A 200 34.02 -27.32 19.54
C ASN A 200 32.76 -28.10 19.93
N GLU A 201 32.82 -28.93 20.97
CA GLU A 201 31.67 -29.70 21.47
C GLU A 201 30.57 -28.82 22.07
N TYR A 202 30.94 -27.82 22.86
CA TYR A 202 29.99 -26.91 23.51
C TYR A 202 29.35 -25.91 22.54
N THR A 203 30.07 -25.51 21.50
CA THR A 203 29.58 -24.48 20.57
C THR A 203 28.82 -25.06 19.39
N ASP A 204 29.08 -26.31 19.00
CA ASP A 204 28.65 -26.91 17.73
C ASP A 204 28.82 -25.95 16.53
N GLY A 205 29.93 -25.21 16.52
CA GLY A 205 30.26 -24.22 15.49
C GLY A 205 29.49 -22.89 15.57
N TRP A 206 28.80 -22.61 16.68
CA TRP A 206 28.19 -21.31 16.95
C TRP A 206 29.24 -20.26 17.35
N ILE A 207 29.60 -19.41 16.38
CA ILE A 207 30.73 -18.48 16.52
C ILE A 207 30.59 -17.47 17.67
N SER A 208 29.39 -16.96 17.96
CA SER A 208 29.21 -16.07 19.11
C SER A 208 29.44 -16.78 20.45
N LEU A 209 29.03 -18.04 20.60
CA LEU A 209 29.30 -18.82 21.81
C LEU A 209 30.78 -19.14 21.93
N ALA A 210 31.44 -19.48 20.81
CA ALA A 210 32.89 -19.68 20.80
C ALA A 210 33.63 -18.42 21.25
N TYR A 211 33.25 -17.26 20.72
CA TYR A 211 33.81 -15.98 21.14
C TYR A 211 33.55 -15.67 22.63
N MET A 212 32.35 -15.98 23.16
CA MET A 212 32.05 -15.81 24.59
C MET A 212 32.90 -16.73 25.48
N ILE A 213 33.12 -18.00 25.09
CA ILE A 213 33.99 -18.92 25.83
C ILE A 213 35.43 -18.41 25.80
N LEU A 214 35.91 -17.89 24.66
CA LEU A 214 37.25 -17.29 24.57
C LEU A 214 37.42 -16.08 25.50
N LEU A 215 36.40 -15.22 25.61
CA LEU A 215 36.38 -14.11 26.59
C LEU A 215 36.36 -14.62 28.03
N GLY A 216 35.61 -15.69 28.31
CA GLY A 216 35.61 -16.36 29.61
C GLY A 216 36.99 -16.90 30.00
N LEU A 217 37.68 -17.53 29.05
CA LEU A 217 39.04 -18.05 29.22
C LEU A 217 40.07 -16.94 29.48
N GLU A 218 39.89 -15.72 28.95
CA GLU A 218 40.72 -14.57 29.32
C GLU A 218 40.51 -14.15 30.79
N LYS A 219 39.31 -14.38 31.33
CA LYS A 219 38.93 -14.07 32.71
C LYS A 219 39.16 -15.23 33.69
N GLY A 220 39.79 -16.31 33.23
CA GLY A 220 40.09 -17.50 34.06
C GLY A 220 38.90 -18.45 34.26
N ILE A 221 37.84 -18.33 33.47
CA ILE A 221 36.69 -19.26 33.50
C ILE A 221 37.02 -20.48 32.62
N PRO A 222 37.05 -21.71 33.17
CA PRO A 222 37.40 -22.90 32.40
C PRO A 222 36.31 -23.33 31.40
N VAL A 223 36.69 -24.01 30.33
CA VAL A 223 35.74 -24.59 29.38
C VAL A 223 35.08 -25.83 29.99
N GLY A 224 33.75 -25.85 30.04
CA GLY A 224 32.98 -27.07 30.26
C GLY A 224 32.38 -27.31 31.65
N MET A 225 31.86 -26.28 32.32
CA MET A 225 30.86 -26.49 33.38
C MET A 225 29.44 -26.52 32.79
N ASN A 226 28.47 -27.06 33.53
CA ASN A 226 27.01 -27.14 33.23
C ASN A 226 26.32 -25.77 33.06
N SER A 227 27.00 -24.75 32.53
CA SER A 227 26.48 -23.42 32.30
C SER A 227 25.70 -23.37 30.99
N THR A 228 24.43 -22.98 31.07
CA THR A 228 23.61 -22.62 29.91
C THR A 228 24.19 -21.38 29.20
N ILE A 229 23.68 -21.07 28.01
CA ILE A 229 24.03 -19.85 27.27
C ILE A 229 23.75 -18.60 28.14
N ASP A 230 22.65 -18.61 28.89
CA ASP A 230 22.28 -17.52 29.79
C ASP A 230 23.29 -17.39 30.93
N ASP A 231 23.76 -18.50 31.52
CA ASP A 231 24.80 -18.47 32.55
C ASP A 231 26.13 -17.91 32.02
N LEU A 232 26.48 -18.22 30.77
CA LEU A 232 27.68 -17.66 30.13
C LEU A 232 27.52 -16.17 29.87
N VAL A 233 26.40 -15.72 29.29
CA VAL A 233 26.12 -14.28 29.08
C VAL A 233 26.11 -13.54 30.41
N GLU A 234 25.47 -14.11 31.42
CA GLU A 234 25.38 -13.56 32.76
C GLU A 234 26.76 -13.38 33.38
N ASN A 235 27.61 -14.42 33.40
CA ASN A 235 28.90 -14.36 34.06
C ASN A 235 29.99 -13.63 33.25
N THR A 236 29.93 -13.66 31.92
CA THR A 236 30.98 -13.07 31.07
C THR A 236 30.71 -11.63 30.64
N LEU A 237 29.44 -11.24 30.47
CA LEU A 237 29.03 -9.94 29.92
C LEU A 237 28.21 -9.08 30.89
N PHE A 238 27.52 -9.66 31.87
CA PHE A 238 26.62 -8.90 32.76
C PHE A 238 27.18 -8.70 34.17
N ASN A 239 27.56 -9.78 34.87
CA ASN A 239 28.00 -9.77 36.27
C ASN A 239 29.35 -9.07 36.49
N ILE A 240 30.11 -8.82 35.43
CA ILE A 240 31.35 -8.04 35.48
C ILE A 240 31.11 -6.56 35.78
N TYR A 241 29.87 -6.09 35.60
CA TYR A 241 29.48 -4.72 35.81
C TYR A 241 28.83 -4.54 37.17
N GLY A 242 29.08 -3.39 37.82
CA GLY A 242 28.36 -3.01 39.03
C GLY A 242 26.87 -2.74 38.76
N GLU A 243 26.05 -2.74 39.81
CA GLU A 243 24.59 -2.62 39.74
C GLU A 243 24.10 -1.44 38.89
N ASN A 244 24.84 -0.31 38.90
CA ASN A 244 24.45 0.85 38.09
C ASN A 244 24.44 0.53 36.59
N ILE A 245 25.54 -0.02 36.05
CA ILE A 245 25.65 -0.35 34.62
C ILE A 245 24.71 -1.51 34.25
N GLN A 246 24.53 -2.48 35.15
CA GLN A 246 23.57 -3.56 34.97
C GLN A 246 22.14 -3.02 34.80
N ASN A 247 21.69 -2.14 35.71
CA ASN A 247 20.38 -1.50 35.61
C ASN A 247 20.27 -0.60 34.37
N PHE A 248 21.35 0.10 34.00
CA PHE A 248 21.41 0.89 32.77
C PHE A 248 21.16 0.03 31.53
N LEU A 249 21.86 -1.10 31.38
CA LEU A 249 21.67 -2.05 30.27
C LEU A 249 20.27 -2.65 30.25
N LEU A 250 19.72 -3.04 31.41
CA LEU A 250 18.35 -3.56 31.52
C LEU A 250 17.32 -2.52 31.02
N LYS A 251 17.41 -1.26 31.45
CA LYS A 251 16.50 -0.20 31.02
C LYS A 251 16.59 0.07 29.51
N LEU A 252 17.80 -0.01 28.92
CA LEU A 252 17.99 0.17 27.47
C LEU A 252 17.43 -0.98 26.63
N SER A 253 17.30 -2.18 27.21
CA SER A 253 16.87 -3.38 26.48
C SER A 253 15.45 -3.31 25.89
N VAL A 254 14.62 -2.35 26.33
CA VAL A 254 13.28 -2.11 25.78
C VAL A 254 13.30 -1.55 24.36
N MET A 255 14.46 -1.06 23.90
CA MET A 255 14.67 -0.56 22.54
C MET A 255 15.65 -1.48 21.81
N ASP A 256 15.38 -1.83 20.56
CA ASP A 256 16.35 -2.56 19.75
C ASP A 256 17.56 -1.68 19.35
N ASN A 257 17.35 -0.36 19.30
CA ASN A 257 18.37 0.64 19.00
C ASN A 257 17.98 2.01 19.58
N PHE A 258 18.96 2.86 19.85
CA PHE A 258 18.71 4.15 20.52
C PHE A 258 19.79 5.20 20.26
N THR A 259 19.41 6.47 20.39
CA THR A 259 20.33 7.61 20.45
C THR A 259 20.79 7.87 21.88
N ILE A 260 21.87 8.64 22.06
CA ILE A 260 22.35 9.07 23.39
C ILE A 260 21.24 9.79 24.17
N ASN A 261 20.49 10.68 23.50
CA ASN A 261 19.42 11.43 24.15
C ASN A 261 18.27 10.52 24.62
N GLN A 262 17.94 9.47 23.83
CA GLN A 262 16.97 8.47 24.27
C GLN A 262 17.49 7.67 25.46
N ALA A 263 18.75 7.23 25.41
CA ALA A 263 19.37 6.51 26.52
C ALA A 263 19.32 7.33 27.81
N PHE A 264 19.68 8.61 27.75
CA PHE A 264 19.61 9.52 28.88
C PHE A 264 18.18 9.67 29.41
N TYR A 265 17.22 9.98 28.53
CA TYR A 265 15.82 10.21 28.92
C TYR A 265 15.20 9.00 29.62
N ILE A 266 15.48 7.80 29.13
CA ILE A 266 14.86 6.55 29.61
C ILE A 266 15.56 6.02 30.86
N THR A 267 16.90 6.10 30.90
CA THR A 267 17.67 5.57 32.03
C THR A 267 17.69 6.53 33.21
N GLN A 268 17.58 7.84 32.93
CA GLN A 268 17.79 8.97 33.84
C GLN A 268 19.20 8.99 34.46
N GLU A 269 20.18 8.43 33.76
CA GLU A 269 21.57 8.36 34.22
C GLU A 269 22.37 9.53 33.66
N GLU A 270 22.81 10.44 34.52
CA GLU A 270 23.59 11.63 34.14
C GLU A 270 24.90 11.26 33.43
N LYS A 271 25.49 10.12 33.76
CA LYS A 271 26.73 9.62 33.14
C LYS A 271 26.49 8.75 31.90
N THR A 272 25.35 8.92 31.22
CA THR A 272 24.98 8.12 30.02
C THR A 272 26.09 8.06 28.98
N ASP A 273 26.69 9.21 28.60
CA ASP A 273 27.73 9.26 27.57
C ASP A 273 29.02 8.53 28.01
N GLU A 274 29.42 8.68 29.27
CA GLU A 274 30.58 7.99 29.84
C GLU A 274 30.38 6.47 29.88
N ILE A 275 29.20 6.01 30.29
CA ILE A 275 28.86 4.59 30.36
C ILE A 275 28.83 3.98 28.95
N LEU A 276 28.21 4.64 27.98
CA LEU A 276 28.16 4.15 26.59
C LEU A 276 29.57 4.07 25.96
N LYS A 277 30.43 5.06 26.19
CA LYS A 277 31.83 5.03 25.73
C LYS A 277 32.62 3.91 26.41
N LYS A 278 32.41 3.67 27.70
CA LYS A 278 33.03 2.56 28.44
C LYS A 278 32.61 1.22 27.86
N LEU A 279 31.30 0.99 27.69
CA LEU A 279 30.75 -0.25 27.12
C LEU A 279 31.29 -0.51 25.70
N ARG A 280 31.44 0.53 24.88
CA ARG A 280 32.07 0.43 23.54
C ARG A 280 33.54 0.03 23.63
N LYS A 281 34.32 0.68 24.51
CA LYS A 281 35.76 0.40 24.67
C LYS A 281 36.04 -1.01 25.18
N GLU A 282 35.18 -1.52 26.05
CA GLU A 282 35.30 -2.85 26.65
C GLU A 282 34.70 -3.97 25.78
N ASN A 283 34.23 -3.65 24.56
CA ASN A 283 33.55 -4.59 23.66
C ASN A 283 32.37 -5.32 24.34
N ALA A 284 31.59 -4.60 25.16
CA ALA A 284 30.46 -5.12 25.95
C ALA A 284 29.23 -5.48 25.11
N PHE A 285 29.43 -5.85 23.83
CA PHE A 285 28.36 -6.14 22.88
C PHE A 285 27.44 -4.92 22.64
N VAL A 286 27.98 -3.71 22.81
CA VAL A 286 27.32 -2.44 22.50
C VAL A 286 28.07 -1.78 21.35
N PHE A 287 27.40 -1.62 20.22
CA PHE A 287 27.95 -1.03 19.01
C PHE A 287 27.43 0.38 18.81
N TYR A 288 28.25 1.20 18.16
CA TYR A 288 27.88 2.54 17.73
C TYR A 288 28.11 2.66 16.22
N ASP A 289 27.06 3.04 15.50
CA ASP A 289 27.14 3.38 14.09
C ASP A 289 27.34 4.89 13.95
N GLU A 290 28.54 5.29 13.50
CA GLU A 290 28.92 6.69 13.29
C GLU A 290 28.08 7.38 12.21
N ALA A 291 27.59 6.63 11.20
CA ALA A 291 26.83 7.21 10.09
C ALA A 291 25.42 7.59 10.53
N SER A 292 24.75 6.71 11.25
CA SER A 292 23.38 6.94 11.74
C SER A 292 23.31 7.61 13.11
N LYS A 293 24.44 7.68 13.84
CA LYS A 293 24.55 8.13 15.24
C LYS A 293 23.68 7.33 16.20
N ILE A 294 23.54 6.03 15.95
CA ILE A 294 22.70 5.10 16.70
C ILE A 294 23.54 4.07 17.44
N TYR A 295 23.16 3.74 18.67
CA TYR A 295 23.67 2.61 19.43
C TYR A 295 22.80 1.37 19.22
N LYS A 296 23.43 0.20 19.14
CA LYS A 296 22.77 -1.11 19.06
C LYS A 296 23.41 -2.06 20.07
N ILE A 297 22.57 -2.70 20.89
CA ILE A 297 23.00 -3.81 21.76
C ILE A 297 22.96 -5.08 20.90
N HIS A 298 24.00 -5.91 20.98
CA HIS A 298 24.04 -7.19 20.28
C HIS A 298 22.84 -8.04 20.71
N ASN A 299 22.21 -8.69 19.73
CA ASN A 299 20.98 -9.46 19.91
C ASN A 299 21.06 -10.49 21.05
N VAL A 300 22.19 -11.19 21.21
CA VAL A 300 22.41 -12.15 22.32
C VAL A 300 22.29 -11.49 23.68
N LEU A 301 22.95 -10.34 23.87
CA LEU A 301 22.89 -9.61 25.12
C LEU A 301 21.50 -8.95 25.30
N LEU A 302 20.92 -8.42 24.22
CA LEU A 302 19.61 -7.77 24.25
C LEU A 302 18.50 -8.74 24.69
N ASP A 303 18.48 -9.95 24.13
CA ASP A 303 17.45 -10.96 24.45
C ASP A 303 17.61 -11.45 25.91
N PHE A 304 18.85 -11.71 26.37
CA PHE A 304 19.14 -11.99 27.78
C PHE A 304 18.66 -10.86 28.71
N LEU A 305 18.97 -9.60 28.37
CA LEU A 305 18.57 -8.44 29.16
C LEU A 305 17.05 -8.29 29.20
N ARG A 306 16.33 -8.56 28.11
CA ARG A 306 14.85 -8.52 28.04
C ARG A 306 14.22 -9.58 28.95
N ILE A 307 14.72 -10.81 28.89
CA ILE A 307 14.27 -11.89 29.77
C ILE A 307 14.54 -11.50 31.22
N LYS A 308 15.76 -11.07 31.55
CA LYS A 308 16.13 -10.65 32.91
C LYS A 308 15.31 -9.46 33.41
N PHE A 309 15.01 -8.49 32.54
CA PHE A 309 14.21 -7.32 32.89
C PHE A 309 12.72 -7.64 33.02
N SER A 310 12.23 -8.69 32.34
CA SER A 310 10.83 -9.13 32.48
C SER A 310 10.48 -9.56 33.91
N PHE A 311 11.45 -10.08 34.68
CA PHE A 311 11.29 -10.39 36.11
C PHE A 311 11.17 -9.13 37.00
N LYS A 312 11.54 -7.94 36.50
CA LYS A 312 11.38 -6.64 37.15
C LYS A 312 10.16 -5.87 36.61
N ALA A 313 9.00 -6.53 36.59
CA ALA A 313 7.79 -6.04 35.91
C ALA A 313 7.40 -4.58 36.24
N LYS A 314 7.56 -4.13 37.50
CA LYS A 314 7.24 -2.74 37.90
C LYS A 314 8.17 -1.72 37.24
N GLU A 315 9.48 -1.98 37.23
CA GLU A 315 10.47 -1.10 36.60
C GLU A 315 10.33 -1.09 35.07
N LEU A 316 10.03 -2.26 34.48
CA LEU A 316 9.81 -2.39 33.04
C LEU A 316 8.63 -1.53 32.56
N LYS A 317 7.50 -1.56 33.29
CA LYS A 317 6.34 -0.71 32.98
C LYS A 317 6.69 0.77 33.03
N GLU A 318 7.46 1.20 34.03
CA GLU A 318 7.87 2.60 34.18
C GLU A 318 8.81 3.06 33.04
N VAL A 319 9.67 2.16 32.58
CA VAL A 319 10.51 2.40 31.40
C VAL A 319 9.66 2.54 30.14
N TYR A 320 8.65 1.68 29.94
CA TYR A 320 7.73 1.82 28.80
C TYR A 320 6.94 3.14 28.84
N ARG A 321 6.48 3.59 30.01
CA ARG A 321 5.82 4.89 30.18
C ARG A 321 6.70 6.05 29.74
N ARG A 322 7.93 6.11 30.24
CA ARG A 322 8.87 7.17 29.85
C ARG A 322 9.14 7.14 28.35
N LEU A 323 9.30 5.95 27.77
CA LEU A 323 9.50 5.84 26.34
C LEU A 323 8.27 6.32 25.55
N ALA A 324 7.06 6.04 26.05
CA ALA A 324 5.85 6.59 25.46
C ALA A 324 5.84 8.13 25.54
N GLU A 325 6.15 8.73 26.69
CA GLU A 325 6.19 10.20 26.86
C GLU A 325 7.20 10.86 25.91
N TRP A 326 8.39 10.27 25.71
CA TRP A 326 9.35 10.72 24.70
C TRP A 326 8.76 10.78 23.29
N TYR A 327 7.95 9.80 22.91
CA TYR A 327 7.28 9.77 21.62
C TYR A 327 6.04 10.68 21.56
N MET A 328 5.34 10.86 22.68
CA MET A 328 4.23 11.82 22.83
C MET A 328 4.71 13.26 22.61
N GLU A 329 5.81 13.67 23.24
CA GLU A 329 6.42 15.01 23.07
C GLU A 329 6.75 15.30 21.60
N LYS A 330 7.10 14.26 20.84
CA LYS A 330 7.43 14.34 19.41
C LYS A 330 6.22 14.16 18.48
N ARG A 331 5.00 14.10 19.04
CA ARG A 331 3.74 13.85 18.32
C ARG A 331 3.75 12.55 17.49
N ARG A 332 4.51 11.54 17.94
CA ARG A 332 4.55 10.20 17.34
C ARG A 332 3.61 9.25 18.09
N PHE A 333 2.32 9.55 18.01
CA PHE A 333 1.29 8.92 18.82
C PHE A 333 1.17 7.41 18.61
N GLN A 334 1.24 6.92 17.36
CA GLN A 334 1.16 5.48 17.09
C GLN A 334 2.21 4.66 17.87
N THR A 335 3.47 5.13 17.85
CA THR A 335 4.57 4.50 18.59
C THR A 335 4.38 4.67 20.11
N ALA A 336 3.97 5.85 20.55
CA ALA A 336 3.71 6.12 21.96
C ALA A 336 2.61 5.21 22.54
N PHE A 337 1.49 5.06 21.83
CA PHE A 337 0.38 4.20 22.23
C PHE A 337 0.79 2.73 22.29
N GLY A 338 1.63 2.26 21.36
CA GLY A 338 2.20 0.90 21.45
C GLY A 338 3.00 0.67 22.74
N TYR A 339 3.79 1.67 23.19
CA TYR A 339 4.51 1.56 24.46
C TYR A 339 3.60 1.71 25.69
N LEU A 340 2.59 2.57 25.66
CA LEU A 340 1.58 2.65 26.73
C LEU A 340 0.81 1.34 26.88
N TYR A 341 0.45 0.69 25.77
CA TYR A 341 -0.24 -0.59 25.78
C TYR A 341 0.64 -1.67 26.43
N ARG A 342 1.94 -1.72 26.10
CA ARG A 342 2.91 -2.61 26.77
C ARG A 342 3.13 -2.28 28.25
N ALA A 343 2.96 -1.02 28.66
CA ALA A 343 2.97 -0.62 30.07
C ALA A 343 1.69 -1.05 30.81
N GLY A 344 0.61 -1.36 30.08
CA GLY A 344 -0.73 -1.61 30.61
C GLY A 344 -1.50 -0.34 30.96
N ASP A 345 -1.14 0.80 30.36
CA ASP A 345 -1.75 2.10 30.62
C ASP A 345 -2.82 2.44 29.56
N GLU A 346 -3.79 1.55 29.39
CA GLU A 346 -4.86 1.67 28.38
C GLU A 346 -5.70 2.94 28.58
N GLU A 347 -5.99 3.29 29.83
CA GLU A 347 -6.72 4.51 30.17
C GLU A 347 -6.01 5.78 29.67
N ARG A 348 -4.68 5.82 29.70
CA ARG A 348 -3.90 6.95 29.17
C ARG A 348 -4.06 7.06 27.65
N ILE A 349 -4.10 5.93 26.94
CA ILE A 349 -4.36 5.90 25.49
C ILE A 349 -5.76 6.44 25.20
N LEU A 350 -6.77 5.95 25.93
CA LEU A 350 -8.16 6.38 25.77
C LEU A 350 -8.33 7.87 26.04
N LEU A 351 -7.70 8.39 27.10
CA LEU A 351 -7.69 9.83 27.41
C LEU A 351 -7.15 10.65 26.23
N GLU A 352 -6.04 10.23 25.61
CA GLU A 352 -5.45 10.95 24.49
C GLU A 352 -6.28 10.82 23.19
N LEU A 353 -6.86 9.65 22.92
CA LEU A 353 -7.77 9.44 21.79
C LEU A 353 -9.11 10.18 21.96
N ASN A 354 -9.55 10.41 23.20
CA ASN A 354 -10.79 11.14 23.47
C ASN A 354 -10.66 12.65 23.19
N LYS A 355 -9.43 13.16 23.09
CA LYS A 355 -9.17 14.57 22.77
C LYS A 355 -9.46 14.88 21.30
N PRO A 356 -10.24 15.93 20.98
CA PRO A 356 -10.53 16.33 19.60
C PRO A 356 -9.27 16.69 18.81
N GLU A 357 -8.27 17.31 19.45
CA GLU A 357 -7.02 17.70 18.77
C GLU A 357 -6.22 16.51 18.24
N ASN A 358 -6.45 15.32 18.81
CA ASN A 358 -5.79 14.08 18.46
C ASN A 358 -6.61 13.22 17.47
N ALA A 359 -7.61 13.80 16.79
CA ALA A 359 -8.44 13.08 15.81
C ALA A 359 -7.68 12.44 14.65
N TYR A 360 -6.53 13.00 14.28
CA TYR A 360 -5.72 12.51 13.18
C TYR A 360 -4.66 11.47 13.59
N ASN A 361 -4.60 11.12 14.87
CA ASN A 361 -3.59 10.21 15.43
C ASN A 361 -4.03 8.74 15.43
N GLU A 362 -5.15 8.44 14.78
CA GLU A 362 -5.69 7.10 14.59
C GLU A 362 -4.92 6.35 13.51
N SER A 363 -3.70 5.98 13.84
CA SER A 363 -3.04 4.86 13.17
C SER A 363 -3.17 3.65 14.07
N LEU A 364 -3.62 2.52 13.52
CA LEU A 364 -3.64 1.23 14.20
C LEU A 364 -2.27 0.99 14.85
N PHE A 365 -2.22 0.97 16.19
CA PHE A 365 -1.01 0.65 16.95
C PHE A 365 -1.03 -0.83 17.35
N GLU A 366 0.12 -1.34 17.78
CA GLU A 366 0.24 -2.72 18.27
C GLU A 366 -0.67 -2.94 19.48
N GLY A 367 -1.62 -3.88 19.36
CA GLY A 367 -2.61 -4.14 20.40
C GLY A 367 -3.90 -3.32 20.30
N TYR A 368 -4.09 -2.49 19.26
CA TYR A 368 -5.28 -1.65 19.11
C TYR A 368 -6.60 -2.44 19.18
N LEU A 369 -6.76 -3.46 18.34
CA LEU A 369 -7.98 -4.30 18.32
C LEU A 369 -8.15 -5.09 19.62
N ASP A 370 -7.04 -5.62 20.17
CA ASP A 370 -7.07 -6.39 21.42
C ASP A 370 -7.53 -5.51 22.60
N MET A 371 -6.98 -4.30 22.73
CA MET A 371 -7.36 -3.32 23.75
C MET A 371 -8.85 -2.98 23.68
N PHE A 372 -9.35 -2.61 22.49
CA PHE A 372 -10.77 -2.25 22.34
C PHE A 372 -11.71 -3.45 22.48
N SER A 373 -11.25 -4.68 22.25
CA SER A 373 -12.06 -5.89 22.49
C SER A 373 -12.23 -6.23 23.98
N LYS A 374 -11.36 -5.72 24.85
CA LYS A 374 -11.30 -6.02 26.30
C LYS A 374 -11.66 -4.84 27.20
N ILE A 375 -11.88 -3.66 26.63
CA ILE A 375 -12.19 -2.43 27.37
C ILE A 375 -13.47 -2.61 28.22
N SER A 376 -13.44 -2.10 29.45
CA SER A 376 -14.60 -2.13 30.34
C SER A 376 -15.66 -1.09 29.93
N GLU A 377 -16.93 -1.35 30.28
CA GLU A 377 -18.01 -0.38 30.07
C GLU A 377 -17.75 0.96 30.77
N GLU A 378 -17.15 0.93 31.97
CA GLU A 378 -16.79 2.14 32.71
C GLU A 378 -15.85 3.05 31.90
N LEU A 379 -14.83 2.48 31.26
CA LEU A 379 -13.88 3.22 30.44
C LEU A 379 -14.51 3.70 29.13
N ILE A 380 -15.41 2.91 28.53
CA ILE A 380 -16.21 3.34 27.37
C ILE A 380 -17.01 4.60 27.69
N TYR A 381 -17.71 4.62 28.84
CA TYR A 381 -18.51 5.77 29.25
C TYR A 381 -17.67 6.97 29.68
N LYS A 382 -16.44 6.73 30.17
CA LYS A 382 -15.50 7.80 30.53
C LYS A 382 -14.83 8.43 29.30
N TYR A 383 -14.51 7.64 28.28
CA TYR A 383 -13.80 8.06 27.06
C TYR A 383 -14.59 7.73 25.78
N PRO A 384 -15.81 8.26 25.63
CA PRO A 384 -16.74 7.87 24.57
C PRO A 384 -16.22 8.19 23.16
N VAL A 385 -15.50 9.30 22.97
CA VAL A 385 -15.03 9.71 21.65
C VAL A 385 -13.98 8.72 21.13
N ALA A 386 -13.07 8.26 21.99
CA ALA A 386 -12.08 7.24 21.65
C ALA A 386 -12.74 5.93 21.17
N TYR A 387 -13.79 5.50 21.88
CA TYR A 387 -14.55 4.30 21.51
C TYR A 387 -15.36 4.48 20.23
N LEU A 388 -15.97 5.65 20.04
CA LEU A 388 -16.72 5.98 18.84
C LEU A 388 -15.84 5.98 17.58
N ARG A 389 -14.60 6.47 17.68
CA ARG A 389 -13.60 6.39 16.59
C ARG A 389 -13.25 4.96 16.21
N TYR A 390 -13.05 4.09 17.22
CA TYR A 390 -12.90 2.65 17.01
C TYR A 390 -14.09 2.07 16.25
N MET A 391 -15.32 2.39 16.66
CA MET A 391 -16.52 1.92 15.98
C MET A 391 -16.64 2.42 14.54
N LEU A 392 -16.24 3.66 14.26
CA LEU A 392 -16.22 4.17 12.88
C LEU A 392 -15.30 3.32 12.01
N CYS A 393 -14.08 3.01 12.49
CA CYS A 393 -13.15 2.15 11.78
C CYS A 393 -13.76 0.76 11.50
N TYR A 394 -14.44 0.19 12.49
CA TYR A 394 -15.06 -1.13 12.40
C TYR A 394 -16.22 -1.16 11.38
N ILE A 395 -17.12 -0.17 11.42
CA ILE A 395 -18.25 -0.05 10.49
C ILE A 395 -17.78 0.25 9.06
N VAL A 396 -16.78 1.13 8.90
CA VAL A 396 -16.25 1.46 7.57
C VAL A 396 -15.55 0.26 6.94
N ALA A 397 -14.90 -0.58 7.74
CA ALA A 397 -14.31 -1.85 7.31
C ALA A 397 -15.35 -2.95 6.99
N GLY A 398 -16.66 -2.68 7.18
CA GLY A 398 -17.73 -3.64 6.92
C GLY A 398 -17.79 -4.78 7.95
N GLN A 399 -17.22 -4.59 9.14
CA GLN A 399 -17.19 -5.60 10.19
C GLN A 399 -18.42 -5.50 11.10
N ASP A 400 -19.03 -6.65 11.44
CA ASP A 400 -20.16 -6.86 12.35
C ASP A 400 -20.96 -5.60 12.75
N ILE A 401 -21.71 -5.08 11.76
CA ILE A 401 -22.50 -3.84 11.88
C ILE A 401 -23.56 -3.99 12.98
N GLU A 402 -24.11 -5.19 13.16
CA GLU A 402 -25.15 -5.46 14.15
C GLU A 402 -24.62 -5.26 15.58
N THR A 403 -23.50 -5.89 15.92
CA THR A 403 -22.86 -5.72 17.24
C THR A 403 -22.44 -4.26 17.46
N CYS A 404 -21.91 -3.59 16.44
CA CYS A 404 -21.62 -2.15 16.52
C CYS A 404 -22.87 -1.31 16.83
N MET A 405 -23.99 -1.60 16.18
CA MET A 405 -25.25 -0.88 16.42
C MET A 405 -25.79 -1.11 17.84
N GLN A 406 -25.74 -2.35 18.34
CA GLN A 406 -26.12 -2.67 19.72
C GLN A 406 -25.27 -1.89 20.73
N ASN A 407 -23.95 -1.82 20.51
CA ASN A 407 -23.04 -1.06 21.36
C ASN A 407 -23.30 0.46 21.30
N LEU A 408 -23.60 1.00 20.12
CA LEU A 408 -23.99 2.42 19.95
C LEU A 408 -25.31 2.73 20.68
N GLU A 409 -26.27 1.81 20.67
CA GLU A 409 -27.54 1.95 21.39
C GLU A 409 -27.35 1.95 22.91
N ARG A 410 -26.52 1.07 23.44
CA ARG A 410 -26.17 1.05 24.87
C ARG A 410 -25.52 2.36 25.30
N LEU A 411 -24.53 2.83 24.52
CA LEU A 411 -23.87 4.11 24.78
C LEU A 411 -24.84 5.29 24.69
N GLN A 412 -25.73 5.29 23.71
CA GLN A 412 -26.76 6.32 23.57
C GLN A 412 -27.67 6.37 24.79
N LEU A 413 -28.19 5.21 25.21
CA LEU A 413 -29.10 5.10 26.36
C LEU A 413 -28.44 5.58 27.66
N PHE A 414 -27.14 5.30 27.83
CA PHE A 414 -26.37 5.81 28.96
C PHE A 414 -26.35 7.35 28.97
N TYR A 415 -25.97 7.99 27.86
CA TYR A 415 -25.89 9.45 27.79
C TYR A 415 -27.28 10.14 27.83
N GLU A 416 -28.34 9.50 27.33
CA GLU A 416 -29.71 10.03 27.44
C GLU A 416 -30.22 10.06 28.88
N LYS A 417 -29.78 9.12 29.72
CA LYS A 417 -30.20 9.01 31.14
C LYS A 417 -29.23 9.65 32.14
N ALA A 418 -28.08 10.14 31.69
CA ALA A 418 -27.07 10.67 32.57
C ALA A 418 -27.44 12.08 33.09
N ASP A 419 -27.75 12.17 34.38
CA ASP A 419 -28.13 13.43 35.03
C ASP A 419 -26.92 14.28 35.47
N ASN A 420 -25.76 13.66 35.67
CA ASN A 420 -24.53 14.30 36.19
C ASN A 420 -23.53 14.70 35.10
N ILE A 421 -23.95 14.80 33.83
CA ILE A 421 -23.08 15.19 32.70
C ILE A 421 -23.51 16.56 32.20
N GLU A 422 -22.54 17.42 31.89
CA GLU A 422 -22.81 18.73 31.28
C GLU A 422 -23.65 18.55 30.00
N VAL A 423 -24.77 19.28 29.92
CA VAL A 423 -25.74 19.18 28.81
C VAL A 423 -25.07 19.36 27.45
N GLU A 424 -24.10 20.28 27.34
CA GLU A 424 -23.41 20.53 26.08
C GLU A 424 -22.54 19.34 25.65
N TYR A 425 -21.81 18.74 26.58
CA TYR A 425 -21.00 17.55 26.32
C TYR A 425 -21.88 16.34 26.01
N ARG A 426 -22.97 16.15 26.76
CA ARG A 426 -23.96 15.10 26.51
C ARG A 426 -24.55 15.21 25.10
N ASP A 427 -25.08 16.37 24.73
CA ASP A 427 -25.66 16.62 23.41
C ASP A 427 -24.62 16.35 22.31
N ARG A 428 -23.35 16.69 22.55
CA ARG A 428 -22.24 16.38 21.64
C ARG A 428 -22.03 14.88 21.47
N ILE A 429 -21.90 14.11 22.56
CA ILE A 429 -21.69 12.66 22.45
C ILE A 429 -22.87 11.99 21.72
N LEU A 430 -24.10 12.40 22.01
CA LEU A 430 -25.28 11.94 21.29
C LEU A 430 -25.22 12.28 19.79
N ALA A 431 -24.71 13.45 19.43
CA ALA A 431 -24.50 13.80 18.03
C ALA A 431 -23.43 12.93 17.35
N GLU A 432 -22.30 12.66 18.02
CA GLU A 432 -21.24 11.80 17.49
C GLU A 432 -21.70 10.35 17.30
N ILE A 433 -22.52 9.82 18.23
CA ILE A 433 -23.19 8.52 18.08
C ILE A 433 -24.05 8.49 16.82
N LEU A 434 -24.88 9.53 16.60
CA LEU A 434 -25.71 9.62 15.40
C LEU A 434 -24.86 9.70 14.12
N ILE A 435 -23.74 10.41 14.15
CA ILE A 435 -22.81 10.50 13.01
C ILE A 435 -22.26 9.12 12.63
N ILE A 436 -21.98 8.26 13.60
CA ILE A 436 -21.51 6.88 13.33
C ILE A 436 -22.67 5.99 12.88
N LYS A 437 -23.84 6.07 13.52
CA LYS A 437 -25.06 5.35 13.09
C LYS A 437 -25.44 5.65 11.64
N LYS A 438 -25.12 6.84 11.13
CA LYS A 438 -25.29 7.21 9.71
C LYS A 438 -24.58 6.23 8.77
N PHE A 439 -23.42 5.72 9.13
CA PHE A 439 -22.67 4.76 8.29
C PHE A 439 -23.28 3.36 8.34
N ALA A 440 -23.99 2.99 9.40
CA ALA A 440 -24.69 1.70 9.49
C ALA A 440 -25.93 1.63 8.58
N VAL A 441 -26.54 2.78 8.26
CA VAL A 441 -27.66 2.87 7.30
C VAL A 441 -27.21 3.21 5.88
N PHE A 442 -25.89 3.17 5.63
CA PHE A 442 -25.36 3.31 4.28
C PHE A 442 -25.94 2.19 3.39
N ASN A 443 -26.39 2.46 2.16
CA ASN A 443 -26.34 3.67 1.34
C ASN A 443 -27.72 4.37 1.19
N ASP A 444 -28.59 4.29 2.19
CA ASP A 444 -29.91 4.92 2.18
C ASP A 444 -29.81 6.44 2.42
N LEU A 445 -29.66 7.20 1.33
CA LEU A 445 -29.36 8.63 1.38
C LEU A 445 -30.38 9.44 2.20
N GLU A 446 -31.67 9.13 2.08
CA GLU A 446 -32.71 9.86 2.83
C GLU A 446 -32.58 9.60 4.34
N LYS A 447 -32.40 8.33 4.75
CA LYS A 447 -32.17 7.99 6.16
C LYS A 447 -30.89 8.61 6.69
N MET A 448 -29.81 8.57 5.91
CA MET A 448 -28.52 9.19 6.27
C MET A 448 -28.68 10.70 6.50
N CYS A 449 -29.44 11.40 5.66
CA CYS A 449 -29.73 12.82 5.83
C CYS A 449 -30.58 13.10 7.07
N ILE A 450 -31.62 12.31 7.34
CA ILE A 450 -32.46 12.44 8.54
C ILE A 450 -31.61 12.33 9.82
N ILE A 451 -30.71 11.34 9.87
CA ILE A 451 -29.79 11.16 11.01
C ILE A 451 -28.83 12.35 11.13
N SER A 452 -28.30 12.83 10.00
CA SER A 452 -27.40 13.98 9.96
C SER A 452 -28.07 15.26 10.47
N ASP A 453 -29.35 15.47 10.20
CA ASP A 453 -30.09 16.63 10.72
C ASP A 453 -30.33 16.56 12.22
N LYS A 454 -30.60 15.37 12.77
CA LYS A 454 -30.67 15.16 14.22
C LYS A 454 -29.32 15.47 14.88
N ALA A 455 -28.22 14.94 14.35
CA ALA A 455 -26.86 15.23 14.84
C ALA A 455 -26.55 16.73 14.79
N ARG A 456 -26.89 17.40 13.68
CA ARG A 456 -26.69 18.84 13.51
C ARG A 456 -27.48 19.66 14.51
N SER A 457 -28.71 19.26 14.84
CA SER A 457 -29.53 19.96 15.84
C SER A 457 -28.91 19.91 17.23
N LEU A 458 -28.32 18.77 17.61
CA LEU A 458 -27.62 18.60 18.88
C LEU A 458 -26.30 19.39 18.94
N LEU A 459 -25.56 19.45 17.83
CA LEU A 459 -24.29 20.19 17.77
C LEU A 459 -24.44 21.72 17.80
N LYS A 460 -25.66 22.26 17.56
CA LYS A 460 -25.97 23.70 17.64
C LYS A 460 -24.98 24.59 16.86
N GLY A 461 -24.55 24.12 15.68
CA GLY A 461 -23.62 24.84 14.78
C GLY A 461 -22.14 24.54 15.00
N LYS A 462 -21.77 23.77 16.02
CA LYS A 462 -20.40 23.28 16.21
C LYS A 462 -20.12 22.10 15.26
N GLN A 463 -18.84 21.86 14.97
CA GLN A 463 -18.38 20.77 14.11
C GLN A 463 -18.28 19.46 14.90
N SER A 464 -18.27 18.33 14.17
CA SER A 464 -18.01 17.00 14.73
C SER A 464 -16.55 16.85 15.18
N TYR A 465 -16.33 16.04 16.22
CA TYR A 465 -15.01 15.61 16.68
C TYR A 465 -14.47 14.40 15.91
N ILE A 466 -15.33 13.69 15.19
CA ILE A 466 -15.00 12.41 14.54
C ILE A 466 -15.00 12.57 13.02
N LEU A 467 -16.02 13.22 12.46
CA LEU A 467 -16.14 13.42 11.03
C LEU A 467 -15.57 14.78 10.63
N LEU A 468 -14.38 14.74 10.05
CA LEU A 468 -13.55 15.88 9.71
C LEU A 468 -13.41 16.02 8.19
N ARG A 469 -12.82 17.14 7.78
CA ARG A 469 -12.64 17.53 6.38
C ARG A 469 -11.80 16.54 5.59
N GLU A 470 -10.86 15.89 6.26
CA GLU A 470 -9.86 14.99 5.71
C GLU A 470 -10.42 13.58 5.47
N ASN A 471 -11.56 13.22 6.08
CA ASN A 471 -12.22 11.94 5.80
C ASN A 471 -12.68 11.90 4.34
N GLU A 472 -12.58 10.71 3.74
CA GLU A 472 -12.92 10.52 2.34
C GLU A 472 -14.45 10.47 2.14
N PHE A 473 -14.97 11.29 1.23
CA PHE A 473 -16.42 11.49 1.03
C PHE A 473 -17.05 10.54 0.02
N THR A 474 -16.30 10.17 -1.02
CA THR A 474 -16.81 9.43 -2.19
C THR A 474 -16.68 7.93 -2.05
N PHE A 475 -16.26 7.45 -0.89
CA PHE A 475 -15.89 6.09 -0.56
C PHE A 475 -14.93 5.45 -1.58
N GLY A 476 -14.07 6.25 -2.19
CA GLY A 476 -13.17 5.85 -3.26
C GLY A 476 -13.83 5.52 -4.61
N SER A 477 -15.15 5.71 -4.76
CA SER A 477 -15.85 5.57 -6.04
C SER A 477 -15.65 6.80 -6.92
N PRO A 478 -15.34 6.64 -8.22
CA PRO A 478 -15.18 7.76 -9.15
C PRO A 478 -16.51 8.40 -9.58
N HIS A 479 -17.65 7.93 -9.06
CA HIS A 479 -18.99 8.39 -9.41
C HIS A 479 -19.86 8.44 -8.14
N LEU A 480 -20.33 9.63 -7.76
CA LEU A 480 -21.12 9.87 -6.53
C LEU A 480 -22.54 9.31 -6.63
N LEU A 481 -23.27 9.57 -7.71
CA LEU A 481 -24.64 9.06 -7.90
C LEU A 481 -24.68 7.53 -8.03
N TYR A 482 -23.61 6.89 -8.52
CA TYR A 482 -23.45 5.44 -8.50
C TYR A 482 -23.63 4.85 -7.08
N ILE A 483 -23.17 5.57 -6.06
CA ILE A 483 -23.22 5.13 -4.67
C ILE A 483 -24.66 5.11 -4.15
N TYR A 484 -25.49 6.07 -4.57
CA TYR A 484 -26.80 6.33 -3.97
C TYR A 484 -27.99 5.99 -4.86
N PHE A 485 -27.78 5.71 -6.16
CA PHE A 485 -28.84 5.28 -7.06
C PHE A 485 -29.12 3.79 -6.85
N ARG A 486 -30.15 3.52 -6.03
CA ARG A 486 -30.46 2.19 -5.47
C ARG A 486 -31.70 1.51 -6.01
N LYS A 487 -32.52 2.26 -6.75
CA LYS A 487 -33.82 1.82 -7.22
C LYS A 487 -34.19 2.57 -8.49
N GLU A 488 -34.69 1.85 -9.49
CA GLU A 488 -35.30 2.41 -10.69
C GLU A 488 -36.34 3.51 -10.35
N GLN A 489 -36.47 4.52 -11.21
CA GLN A 489 -37.35 5.70 -11.10
C GLN A 489 -36.99 6.70 -10.00
N THR A 490 -35.83 6.54 -9.34
CA THR A 490 -35.44 7.41 -8.22
C THR A 490 -34.25 8.31 -8.50
N LEU A 491 -33.61 8.25 -9.67
CA LEU A 491 -32.35 8.97 -9.91
C LEU A 491 -32.49 10.49 -9.70
N LYS A 492 -33.57 11.07 -10.22
CA LYS A 492 -33.87 12.50 -10.04
C LYS A 492 -34.14 12.85 -8.58
N ARG A 493 -34.77 11.95 -7.82
CA ARG A 493 -35.02 12.14 -6.38
C ARG A 493 -33.71 12.09 -5.60
N VAL A 494 -32.83 11.13 -5.90
CA VAL A 494 -31.48 11.05 -5.33
C VAL A 494 -30.71 12.35 -5.58
N LEU A 495 -30.73 12.86 -6.82
CA LEU A 495 -30.11 14.15 -7.15
C LEU A 495 -30.65 15.30 -6.28
N GLN A 496 -31.97 15.41 -6.13
CA GLN A 496 -32.58 16.46 -5.30
C GLN A 496 -32.07 16.41 -3.87
N VAL A 497 -32.01 15.21 -3.28
CA VAL A 497 -31.50 15.03 -1.91
C VAL A 497 -30.02 15.40 -1.82
N VAL A 498 -29.20 15.02 -2.81
CA VAL A 498 -27.78 15.42 -2.90
C VAL A 498 -27.67 16.95 -2.91
N VAL A 499 -28.43 17.64 -3.76
CA VAL A 499 -28.32 19.11 -3.93
C VAL A 499 -28.83 19.86 -2.70
N GLU A 500 -29.93 19.41 -2.09
CA GLU A 500 -30.60 20.15 -1.02
C GLU A 500 -30.04 19.81 0.37
N ARG A 501 -29.62 18.57 0.61
CA ARG A 501 -29.30 18.07 1.96
C ARG A 501 -27.82 17.85 2.21
N MET A 502 -27.04 17.39 1.23
CA MET A 502 -25.61 17.12 1.46
C MET A 502 -24.76 18.39 1.71
N PRO A 503 -25.05 19.59 1.16
CA PRO A 503 -24.33 20.80 1.56
C PRO A 503 -24.50 21.16 3.04
N LEU A 504 -25.59 20.72 3.68
CA LEU A 504 -25.79 20.89 5.13
C LEU A 504 -24.88 19.94 5.92
N HIS A 505 -24.59 18.75 5.39
CA HIS A 505 -23.63 17.81 5.95
C HIS A 505 -22.23 18.41 6.03
N ALA A 506 -21.79 19.11 4.98
CA ALA A 506 -20.48 19.74 4.94
C ALA A 506 -20.26 20.77 6.06
N LYS A 507 -21.32 21.42 6.57
CA LYS A 507 -21.21 22.36 7.69
C LYS A 507 -20.89 21.66 9.01
N LEU A 508 -21.41 20.43 9.21
CA LEU A 508 -21.17 19.61 10.40
C LEU A 508 -19.76 18.98 10.37
N ALA A 509 -19.24 18.68 9.18
CA ALA A 509 -18.01 17.91 9.00
C ALA A 509 -16.79 18.75 8.54
N ASP A 510 -16.65 19.97 9.03
CA ASP A 510 -15.58 20.94 8.67
C ASP A 510 -15.34 21.15 7.14
N GLY A 511 -16.38 20.97 6.33
CA GLY A 511 -16.32 21.10 4.88
C GLY A 511 -16.07 19.79 4.14
N ASN A 512 -16.08 18.64 4.80
CA ASN A 512 -16.17 17.35 4.13
C ASN A 512 -17.42 17.29 3.24
N GLY A 513 -17.25 16.92 1.97
CA GLY A 513 -18.33 16.93 0.98
C GLY A 513 -18.55 18.26 0.26
N THR A 514 -17.73 19.29 0.53
CA THR A 514 -17.88 20.61 -0.13
C THR A 514 -17.77 20.49 -1.65
N GLY A 515 -18.83 20.87 -2.37
CA GLY A 515 -18.92 20.79 -3.83
C GLY A 515 -19.70 19.58 -4.36
N CYS A 516 -20.17 18.68 -3.48
CA CYS A 516 -20.92 17.49 -3.85
C CYS A 516 -22.24 17.80 -4.59
N GLU A 517 -22.89 18.93 -4.32
CA GLU A 517 -24.12 19.33 -5.00
C GLU A 517 -23.88 19.60 -6.49
N TYR A 518 -22.76 20.23 -6.82
CA TYR A 518 -22.38 20.45 -8.21
C TYR A 518 -21.87 19.18 -8.86
N LEU A 519 -21.21 18.31 -8.11
CA LEU A 519 -20.80 17.00 -8.61
C LEU A 519 -22.03 16.15 -8.99
N GLY A 520 -23.04 16.08 -8.11
CA GLY A 520 -24.30 15.37 -8.39
C GLY A 520 -25.01 15.94 -9.62
N LEU A 521 -25.09 17.27 -9.75
CA LEU A 521 -25.64 17.91 -10.95
C LEU A 521 -24.86 17.56 -12.22
N ALA A 522 -23.52 17.54 -12.14
CA ALA A 522 -22.67 17.24 -13.28
C ALA A 522 -22.79 15.80 -13.75
N GLU A 523 -22.82 14.85 -12.81
CA GLU A 523 -22.97 13.42 -13.10
C GLU A 523 -24.37 13.13 -13.64
N TYR A 524 -25.44 13.66 -13.03
CA TYR A 524 -26.79 13.49 -13.54
C TYR A 524 -26.93 14.04 -14.97
N ALA A 525 -26.41 15.24 -15.21
CA ALA A 525 -26.46 15.88 -16.51
C ALA A 525 -25.73 15.04 -17.57
N LEU A 526 -24.54 14.50 -17.25
CA LEU A 526 -23.84 13.61 -18.17
C LEU A 526 -24.65 12.34 -18.44
N GLU A 527 -25.04 11.62 -17.39
CA GLU A 527 -25.77 10.34 -17.46
C GLU A 527 -27.08 10.44 -18.23
N THR A 528 -27.73 11.60 -18.21
CA THR A 528 -29.00 11.87 -18.91
C THR A 528 -28.85 12.64 -20.21
N GLY A 529 -27.62 12.95 -20.65
CA GLY A 529 -27.29 13.55 -21.95
C GLY A 529 -27.48 15.07 -22.06
N ASP A 530 -27.40 15.81 -20.96
CA ASP A 530 -27.27 17.28 -20.92
C ASP A 530 -25.79 17.66 -20.77
N PHE A 531 -25.09 17.72 -21.90
CA PHE A 531 -23.64 17.86 -21.95
C PHE A 531 -23.13 19.25 -21.54
N GLU A 532 -23.91 20.30 -21.77
CA GLU A 532 -23.56 21.66 -21.37
C GLU A 532 -23.65 21.81 -19.84
N ALA A 533 -24.74 21.34 -19.23
CA ALA A 533 -24.87 21.34 -17.78
C ALA A 533 -23.82 20.42 -17.12
N ALA A 534 -23.45 19.30 -17.76
CA ALA A 534 -22.40 18.42 -17.28
C ALA A 534 -21.05 19.17 -17.18
N GLU A 535 -20.66 19.91 -18.20
CA GLU A 535 -19.39 20.65 -18.20
C GLU A 535 -19.37 21.76 -17.15
N ILE A 536 -20.40 22.62 -17.16
CA ILE A 536 -20.50 23.76 -16.25
C ILE A 536 -20.47 23.31 -14.79
N ASN A 537 -21.27 22.30 -14.44
CA ASN A 537 -21.34 21.83 -13.06
C ASN A 537 -20.08 21.07 -12.64
N SER A 538 -19.38 20.39 -13.55
CA SER A 538 -18.08 19.77 -13.25
C SER A 538 -17.05 20.82 -12.83
N PHE A 539 -16.96 21.94 -13.55
CA PHE A 539 -16.07 23.04 -13.17
C PHE A 539 -16.47 23.67 -11.84
N LYS A 540 -17.77 23.92 -11.60
CA LYS A 540 -18.26 24.42 -10.31
C LYS A 540 -17.88 23.49 -9.15
N ALA A 541 -18.03 22.18 -9.34
CA ALA A 541 -17.63 21.17 -8.35
C ALA A 541 -16.14 21.26 -8.06
N ILE A 542 -15.28 21.30 -9.08
CA ILE A 542 -13.81 21.41 -8.92
C ILE A 542 -13.43 22.69 -8.15
N TYR A 543 -13.97 23.85 -8.54
CA TYR A 543 -13.61 25.11 -7.90
C TYR A 543 -14.08 25.15 -6.45
N LYS A 544 -15.29 24.66 -6.17
CA LYS A 544 -15.82 24.63 -4.80
C LYS A 544 -15.07 23.62 -3.93
N ALA A 545 -14.82 22.41 -4.42
CA ALA A 545 -14.08 21.37 -3.72
C ALA A 545 -12.64 21.78 -3.34
N LYS A 546 -11.97 22.55 -4.20
CA LYS A 546 -10.63 23.10 -3.92
C LYS A 546 -10.58 24.01 -2.69
N THR A 547 -11.67 24.71 -2.37
CA THR A 547 -11.70 25.62 -1.20
C THR A 547 -11.57 24.87 0.14
N LYS A 548 -11.82 23.56 0.14
CA LYS A 548 -11.77 22.68 1.32
C LYS A 548 -10.95 21.41 1.05
N THR A 549 -10.08 21.42 0.04
CA THR A 549 -9.17 20.31 -0.30
C THR A 549 -9.89 18.96 -0.47
N GLN A 550 -11.11 18.97 -1.02
CA GLN A 550 -11.94 17.78 -1.19
C GLN A 550 -11.48 16.96 -2.40
N THR A 551 -10.41 16.18 -2.23
CA THR A 551 -9.70 15.50 -3.33
C THR A 551 -10.56 14.45 -4.04
N GLY A 552 -11.34 13.63 -3.32
CA GLY A 552 -12.26 12.66 -3.93
C GLY A 552 -13.26 13.33 -4.88
N ILE A 553 -13.91 14.41 -4.46
CA ILE A 553 -14.84 15.19 -5.31
C ILE A 553 -14.13 15.77 -6.53
N ILE A 554 -12.89 16.24 -6.38
CA ILE A 554 -12.09 16.75 -7.51
C ILE A 554 -11.83 15.63 -8.52
N ILE A 555 -11.48 14.42 -8.07
CA ILE A 555 -11.25 13.27 -8.95
C ILE A 555 -12.52 12.95 -9.74
N ASN A 556 -13.67 12.84 -9.07
CA ASN A 556 -14.95 12.51 -9.71
C ASN A 556 -15.40 13.57 -10.71
N ALA A 557 -15.22 14.86 -10.39
CA ALA A 557 -15.56 15.93 -11.32
C ALA A 557 -14.66 15.95 -12.57
N TYR A 558 -13.37 15.64 -12.43
CA TYR A 558 -12.51 15.43 -13.59
C TYR A 558 -12.89 14.16 -14.37
N PHE A 559 -13.29 13.09 -13.70
CA PHE A 559 -13.78 11.88 -14.34
C PHE A 559 -15.00 12.15 -15.23
N ASN A 560 -15.95 12.92 -14.72
CA ASN A 560 -17.11 13.39 -15.49
C ASN A 560 -16.69 14.20 -16.74
N LEU A 561 -15.75 15.14 -16.60
CA LEU A 561 -15.20 15.92 -17.73
C LEU A 561 -14.48 15.03 -18.75
N MET A 562 -13.71 14.03 -18.32
CA MET A 562 -12.98 13.14 -19.22
C MET A 562 -13.95 12.30 -20.05
N ARG A 563 -15.01 11.76 -19.44
CA ARG A 563 -16.09 11.04 -20.15
C ARG A 563 -16.79 11.94 -21.17
N LEU A 564 -17.14 13.16 -20.77
CA LEU A 564 -17.72 14.16 -21.67
C LEU A 564 -16.79 14.49 -22.84
N TYR A 565 -15.50 14.67 -22.59
CA TYR A 565 -14.54 15.02 -23.64
C TYR A 565 -14.33 13.89 -24.64
N ILE A 566 -14.36 12.63 -24.18
CA ILE A 566 -14.39 11.48 -25.09
C ILE A 566 -15.65 11.54 -25.96
N PHE A 567 -16.83 11.79 -25.37
CA PHE A 567 -18.06 11.95 -26.15
C PHE A 567 -17.96 13.05 -27.20
N GLN A 568 -17.28 14.15 -26.91
CA GLN A 568 -17.04 15.27 -27.83
C GLN A 568 -15.88 15.03 -28.83
N GLY A 569 -15.23 13.87 -28.82
CA GLY A 569 -14.06 13.57 -29.67
C GLY A 569 -12.75 14.21 -29.20
N LYS A 570 -12.73 14.91 -28.07
CA LYS A 570 -11.57 15.57 -27.46
C LYS A 570 -10.73 14.59 -26.62
N ILE A 571 -10.37 13.44 -27.18
CA ILE A 571 -9.67 12.36 -26.45
C ILE A 571 -8.31 12.84 -25.91
N GLY A 572 -7.54 13.60 -26.69
CA GLY A 572 -6.25 14.14 -26.26
C GLY A 572 -6.35 15.00 -25.00
N GLU A 573 -7.39 15.85 -24.92
CA GLU A 573 -7.65 16.67 -23.73
C GLU A 573 -8.08 15.84 -22.52
N ALA A 574 -8.90 14.80 -22.73
CA ALA A 574 -9.31 13.87 -21.67
C ALA A 574 -8.08 13.16 -21.06
N ILE A 575 -7.19 12.62 -21.90
CA ILE A 575 -5.95 11.96 -21.45
C ILE A 575 -4.99 12.94 -20.79
N GLN A 576 -4.89 14.18 -21.29
CA GLN A 576 -4.07 15.21 -20.65
C GLN A 576 -4.58 15.55 -19.24
N LYS A 577 -5.91 15.63 -19.04
CA LYS A 577 -6.49 15.84 -17.70
C LYS A 577 -6.24 14.65 -16.79
N LEU A 578 -6.37 13.42 -17.28
CA LEU A 578 -6.07 12.20 -16.54
C LEU A 578 -4.63 12.21 -16.01
N ASN A 579 -3.66 12.48 -16.88
CA ASN A 579 -2.25 12.50 -16.51
C ASN A 579 -1.93 13.60 -15.50
N LYS A 580 -2.46 14.82 -15.69
CA LYS A 580 -2.29 15.94 -14.75
C LYS A 580 -2.91 15.66 -13.38
N LEU A 581 -4.01 14.90 -13.34
CA LEU A 581 -4.64 14.49 -12.09
C LEU A 581 -3.80 13.41 -11.40
N GLN A 582 -3.32 12.41 -12.14
CA GLN A 582 -2.43 11.36 -11.64
C GLN A 582 -1.20 11.93 -10.94
N GLU A 583 -0.50 12.89 -11.57
CA GLU A 583 0.69 13.54 -11.01
C GLU A 583 0.43 14.24 -9.66
N LYS A 584 -0.80 14.71 -9.43
CA LYS A 584 -1.18 15.33 -8.15
C LYS A 584 -1.46 14.27 -7.10
N ILE A 585 -2.15 13.20 -7.46
CA ILE A 585 -2.49 12.11 -6.55
C ILE A 585 -1.23 11.35 -6.11
N ASP A 586 -0.31 11.08 -7.03
CA ASP A 586 0.96 10.41 -6.72
C ASP A 586 1.74 11.17 -5.63
N LYS A 587 1.67 12.51 -5.60
CA LYS A 587 2.31 13.34 -4.57
C LYS A 587 1.59 13.32 -3.22
N LEU A 588 0.28 13.05 -3.20
CA LEU A 588 -0.48 12.94 -1.96
C LEU A 588 -0.21 11.59 -1.27
N ASN A 589 0.12 10.56 -2.05
CA ASN A 589 0.43 9.21 -1.55
C ASN A 589 -0.65 8.67 -0.60
N HIS A 590 -1.92 8.75 -1.05
CA HIS A 590 -3.08 8.31 -0.28
C HIS A 590 -3.75 7.15 -1.01
N SER A 591 -3.82 5.99 -0.37
CA SER A 591 -4.20 4.73 -1.01
C SER A 591 -5.59 4.75 -1.64
N ILE A 592 -6.59 5.28 -0.94
CA ILE A 592 -7.95 5.42 -1.51
C ILE A 592 -7.93 6.19 -2.84
N TYR A 593 -7.23 7.34 -2.91
CA TYR A 593 -7.17 8.14 -4.13
C TYR A 593 -6.36 7.49 -5.25
N ASN A 594 -5.32 6.71 -4.91
CA ASN A 594 -4.58 5.91 -5.89
C ASN A 594 -5.49 4.87 -6.55
N THR A 595 -6.33 4.20 -5.77
CA THR A 595 -7.30 3.24 -6.29
C THR A 595 -8.37 3.93 -7.13
N THR A 596 -8.92 5.07 -6.67
CA THR A 596 -9.93 5.82 -7.44
C THR A 596 -9.40 6.32 -8.78
N ILE A 597 -8.16 6.82 -8.84
CA ILE A 597 -7.59 7.29 -10.11
C ILE A 597 -7.30 6.12 -11.07
N ASP A 598 -6.95 4.94 -10.56
CA ASP A 598 -6.83 3.72 -11.36
C ASP A 598 -8.17 3.27 -11.94
N LEU A 599 -9.26 3.39 -11.18
CA LEU A 599 -10.63 3.16 -11.69
C LEU A 599 -10.98 4.13 -12.81
N CYS A 600 -10.72 5.44 -12.61
CA CYS A 600 -10.89 6.46 -13.65
C CYS A 600 -10.09 6.10 -14.90
N ARG A 601 -8.80 5.76 -14.72
CA ARG A 601 -7.88 5.40 -15.80
C ARG A 601 -8.37 4.18 -16.58
N GLY A 602 -8.74 3.12 -15.88
CA GLY A 602 -9.24 1.90 -16.48
C GLY A 602 -10.53 2.12 -17.27
N TYR A 603 -11.47 2.89 -16.72
CA TYR A 603 -12.72 3.24 -17.39
C TYR A 603 -12.47 4.07 -18.66
N ILE A 604 -11.67 5.13 -18.56
CA ILE A 604 -11.32 6.02 -19.68
C ILE A 604 -10.61 5.26 -20.80
N TYR A 605 -9.61 4.44 -20.47
CA TYR A 605 -8.93 3.61 -21.48
C TYR A 605 -9.83 2.54 -22.08
N ALA A 606 -10.79 2.02 -21.32
CA ALA A 606 -11.77 1.09 -21.85
C ALA A 606 -12.71 1.76 -22.86
N CYS A 607 -13.21 2.97 -22.58
CA CYS A 607 -14.07 3.73 -23.49
C CYS A 607 -13.42 4.00 -24.85
N ILE A 608 -12.09 4.20 -24.89
CA ILE A 608 -11.33 4.42 -26.13
C ILE A 608 -10.71 3.13 -26.70
N GLY A 609 -11.11 1.96 -26.21
CA GLY A 609 -10.67 0.65 -26.73
C GLY A 609 -9.22 0.26 -26.42
N GLN A 610 -8.52 0.99 -25.55
CA GLN A 610 -7.10 0.77 -25.23
C GLN A 610 -6.91 -0.19 -24.05
N ARG A 611 -7.37 -1.44 -24.20
CA ARG A 611 -7.33 -2.48 -23.13
C ARG A 611 -5.97 -2.59 -22.42
N LYS A 612 -4.87 -2.54 -23.18
CA LYS A 612 -3.50 -2.69 -22.64
C LYS A 612 -3.09 -1.58 -21.66
N LYS A 613 -3.77 -0.42 -21.68
CA LYS A 613 -3.48 0.71 -20.79
C LYS A 613 -4.36 0.75 -19.53
N ILE A 614 -5.35 -0.15 -19.43
CA ILE A 614 -6.12 -0.39 -18.21
C ILE A 614 -5.14 -0.93 -17.14
N PRO A 615 -5.20 -0.48 -15.87
CA PRO A 615 -4.38 -1.06 -14.79
C PRO A 615 -4.50 -2.59 -14.74
N TYR A 616 -3.40 -3.30 -14.50
CA TYR A 616 -3.38 -4.75 -14.73
C TYR A 616 -4.29 -5.50 -13.76
N TRP A 617 -4.34 -5.12 -12.49
CA TRP A 617 -5.28 -5.67 -11.51
C TRP A 617 -6.75 -5.58 -11.95
N LEU A 618 -7.16 -4.49 -12.62
CA LEU A 618 -8.50 -4.33 -13.21
C LEU A 618 -8.70 -5.18 -14.46
N GLN A 619 -7.64 -5.58 -15.18
CA GLN A 619 -7.76 -6.48 -16.32
C GLN A 619 -8.00 -7.93 -15.90
N ILE A 620 -7.46 -8.33 -14.75
CA ILE A 620 -7.56 -9.71 -14.24
C ILE A 620 -8.66 -9.90 -13.19
N GLY A 621 -9.21 -8.80 -12.65
CA GLY A 621 -10.28 -8.83 -11.66
C GLY A 621 -9.77 -9.12 -10.24
N ASP A 622 -8.54 -8.69 -9.93
CA ASP A 622 -7.98 -8.85 -8.59
C ASP A 622 -8.50 -7.73 -7.66
N MET A 623 -9.66 -7.99 -7.05
CA MET A 623 -10.28 -7.07 -6.07
C MET A 623 -9.74 -7.28 -4.66
N THR A 624 -8.72 -8.13 -4.47
CA THR A 624 -8.08 -8.38 -3.17
C THR A 624 -7.05 -7.30 -2.79
N ALA A 625 -6.93 -6.24 -3.60
CA ALA A 625 -6.03 -5.14 -3.33
C ALA A 625 -6.33 -4.50 -1.97
N GLU A 626 -5.34 -4.50 -1.08
CA GLU A 626 -5.45 -3.82 0.22
C GLU A 626 -5.68 -2.31 -0.01
N ASP A 627 -6.61 -1.75 0.76
CA ASP A 627 -7.08 -0.35 0.79
C ASP A 627 -8.30 0.02 -0.10
N PHE A 628 -9.27 -0.88 -0.29
CA PHE A 628 -10.62 -0.49 -0.69
C PHE A 628 -11.44 -0.01 0.51
N VAL A 629 -12.18 1.09 0.31
CA VAL A 629 -13.33 1.39 1.13
C VAL A 629 -14.47 0.50 0.66
N TYR A 630 -14.96 -0.39 1.53
CA TYR A 630 -15.95 -1.42 1.23
C TYR A 630 -17.15 -0.87 0.44
N GLN A 631 -17.59 0.34 0.80
CA GLN A 631 -18.71 1.07 0.24
C GLN A 631 -18.55 1.47 -1.25
N GLY A 632 -17.33 1.65 -1.76
CA GLY A 632 -17.07 2.05 -3.15
C GLY A 632 -16.48 0.96 -4.03
N MET A 633 -16.17 -0.21 -3.47
CA MET A 633 -15.47 -1.30 -4.16
C MET A 633 -16.20 -1.77 -5.42
N ALA A 634 -17.53 -1.81 -5.41
CA ALA A 634 -18.34 -2.41 -6.47
C ALA A 634 -18.11 -1.77 -7.86
N PHE A 635 -17.72 -0.49 -7.94
CA PHE A 635 -17.45 0.18 -9.22
C PHE A 635 -16.32 -0.50 -10.02
N SER A 636 -15.36 -1.13 -9.34
CA SER A 636 -14.25 -1.87 -9.97
C SER A 636 -14.72 -2.97 -10.93
N TYR A 637 -15.86 -3.62 -10.64
CA TYR A 637 -16.43 -4.67 -11.49
C TYR A 637 -16.94 -4.13 -12.82
N ILE A 638 -17.37 -2.86 -12.90
CA ILE A 638 -17.71 -2.22 -14.18
C ILE A 638 -16.47 -2.13 -15.07
N VAL A 639 -15.34 -1.72 -14.50
CA VAL A 639 -14.08 -1.57 -15.25
C VAL A 639 -13.52 -2.93 -15.66
N TYR A 640 -13.62 -3.93 -14.77
CA TYR A 640 -13.22 -5.30 -15.07
C TYR A 640 -14.08 -5.92 -16.19
N GLY A 641 -15.40 -5.77 -16.12
CA GLY A 641 -16.32 -6.20 -17.18
C GLY A 641 -15.98 -5.57 -18.53
N LYS A 642 -15.72 -4.25 -18.57
CA LYS A 642 -15.23 -3.57 -19.77
C LYS A 642 -13.88 -4.14 -20.27
N ALA A 643 -12.94 -4.43 -19.39
CA ALA A 643 -11.64 -4.98 -19.76
C ALA A 643 -11.75 -6.41 -20.37
N VAL A 644 -12.67 -7.24 -19.86
CA VAL A 644 -12.95 -8.57 -20.41
C VAL A 644 -13.73 -8.47 -21.73
N MET A 645 -14.70 -7.56 -21.83
CA MET A 645 -15.42 -7.30 -23.08
C MET A 645 -14.47 -6.89 -24.21
N LEU A 646 -13.49 -6.02 -23.93
CA LEU A 646 -12.44 -5.65 -24.90
C LEU A 646 -11.47 -6.79 -25.22
N SER A 647 -11.36 -7.81 -24.35
CA SER A 647 -10.57 -9.00 -24.62
C SER A 647 -11.25 -9.96 -25.61
N LYS A 648 -12.54 -9.75 -25.90
CA LYS A 648 -13.41 -10.64 -26.70
C LYS A 648 -13.52 -12.05 -26.13
N ASN A 649 -13.23 -12.25 -24.84
CA ASN A 649 -13.48 -13.50 -24.15
C ASN A 649 -14.94 -13.52 -23.65
N TYR A 650 -15.87 -13.83 -24.56
CA TYR A 650 -17.30 -13.74 -24.28
C TYR A 650 -17.79 -14.82 -23.31
N ILE A 651 -17.17 -16.01 -23.30
CA ILE A 651 -17.45 -17.06 -22.30
C ILE A 651 -17.15 -16.53 -20.90
N LYS A 652 -15.96 -15.95 -20.71
CA LYS A 652 -15.60 -15.32 -19.43
C LYS A 652 -16.53 -14.17 -19.10
N LEU A 653 -16.93 -13.37 -20.09
CA LEU A 653 -17.82 -12.23 -19.87
C LEU A 653 -19.21 -12.66 -19.38
N GLU A 654 -19.79 -13.73 -19.95
CA GLU A 654 -21.08 -14.29 -19.51
C GLU A 654 -20.99 -14.80 -18.07
N MET A 655 -20.02 -15.66 -17.76
CA MET A 655 -19.81 -16.17 -16.40
C MET A 655 -19.61 -15.03 -15.39
N LEU A 656 -18.87 -14.00 -15.78
CA LEU A 656 -18.67 -12.84 -14.93
C LEU A 656 -19.95 -12.05 -14.74
N ALA A 657 -20.77 -11.87 -15.78
CA ALA A 657 -22.02 -11.15 -15.68
C ALA A 657 -22.98 -11.80 -14.66
N GLU A 658 -23.00 -13.13 -14.58
CA GLU A 658 -23.73 -13.84 -13.51
C GLU A 658 -23.13 -13.55 -12.13
N SER A 659 -21.80 -13.64 -12.00
CA SER A 659 -21.12 -13.42 -10.72
C SER A 659 -21.17 -11.97 -10.22
N PHE A 660 -21.23 -10.98 -11.11
CA PHE A 660 -21.23 -9.56 -10.77
C PHE A 660 -22.54 -9.10 -10.13
N VAL A 661 -23.61 -9.90 -10.20
CA VAL A 661 -24.87 -9.59 -9.50
C VAL A 661 -24.63 -9.44 -8.00
N GLU A 662 -23.85 -10.34 -7.39
CA GLU A 662 -23.57 -10.34 -5.95
C GLU A 662 -22.94 -9.03 -5.46
N PRO A 663 -21.79 -8.56 -5.97
CA PRO A 663 -21.17 -7.32 -5.48
C PRO A 663 -22.05 -6.08 -5.72
N PHE A 664 -22.89 -6.04 -6.76
CA PHE A 664 -23.83 -4.93 -6.98
C PHE A 664 -25.06 -5.01 -6.05
N SER A 665 -25.50 -6.22 -5.67
CA SER A 665 -26.62 -6.45 -4.76
C SER A 665 -26.34 -6.04 -3.32
N ILE A 666 -25.08 -6.02 -2.88
CA ILE A 666 -24.70 -5.58 -1.51
C ILE A 666 -25.29 -4.20 -1.19
N PHE A 667 -25.19 -3.26 -2.12
CA PHE A 667 -25.67 -1.89 -1.97
C PHE A 667 -26.78 -1.52 -2.96
N ASN A 668 -27.27 -2.49 -3.74
CA ASN A 668 -28.22 -2.30 -4.85
C ASN A 668 -27.76 -1.23 -5.84
N ASN A 669 -26.52 -1.29 -6.35
CA ASN A 669 -26.02 -0.28 -7.28
C ASN A 669 -26.67 -0.41 -8.67
N GLU A 670 -27.70 0.39 -8.97
CA GLU A 670 -28.48 0.30 -10.22
C GLU A 670 -27.65 0.56 -11.47
N PHE A 671 -26.73 1.53 -11.43
CA PHE A 671 -25.77 1.72 -12.52
C PHE A 671 -24.91 0.47 -12.77
N GLY A 672 -24.54 -0.26 -11.70
CA GLY A 672 -23.86 -1.55 -11.80
C GLY A 672 -24.68 -2.58 -12.56
N PHE A 673 -25.96 -2.73 -12.22
CA PHE A 673 -26.88 -3.63 -12.91
C PHE A 673 -27.10 -3.26 -14.40
N ILE A 674 -27.17 -1.96 -14.73
CA ILE A 674 -27.28 -1.49 -16.12
C ILE A 674 -26.02 -1.88 -16.91
N HIS A 675 -24.83 -1.59 -16.38
CA HIS A 675 -23.57 -1.99 -17.01
C HIS A 675 -23.46 -3.51 -17.17
N ASN A 676 -23.85 -4.25 -16.14
CA ASN A 676 -23.82 -5.71 -16.17
C ASN A 676 -24.75 -6.31 -17.23
N SER A 677 -25.94 -5.73 -17.40
CA SER A 677 -26.89 -6.14 -18.44
C SER A 677 -26.36 -5.88 -19.85
N ILE A 678 -25.55 -4.83 -20.04
CA ILE A 678 -24.84 -4.57 -21.30
C ILE A 678 -23.78 -5.65 -21.55
N PHE A 679 -23.03 -6.04 -20.51
CA PHE A 679 -22.03 -7.11 -20.64
C PHE A 679 -22.67 -8.46 -20.99
N ASP A 680 -23.77 -8.81 -20.33
CA ASP A 680 -24.55 -10.02 -20.61
C ASP A 680 -25.10 -10.01 -22.05
N ALA A 681 -25.69 -8.89 -22.48
CA ALA A 681 -26.17 -8.72 -23.85
C ALA A 681 -25.06 -8.91 -24.90
N VAL A 682 -23.88 -8.32 -24.67
CA VAL A 682 -22.72 -8.48 -25.57
C VAL A 682 -22.21 -9.92 -25.57
N ALA A 683 -22.14 -10.58 -24.41
CA ALA A 683 -21.72 -11.97 -24.33
C ALA A 683 -22.69 -12.89 -25.09
N LYS A 684 -24.00 -12.79 -24.80
CA LYS A 684 -25.04 -13.59 -25.44
C LYS A 684 -25.14 -13.36 -26.94
N TYR A 685 -24.99 -12.12 -27.39
CA TYR A 685 -24.92 -11.81 -28.81
C TYR A 685 -23.82 -12.62 -29.51
N ASN A 686 -22.62 -12.66 -28.93
CA ASN A 686 -21.47 -13.32 -29.54
C ASN A 686 -21.45 -14.84 -29.34
N LEU A 687 -22.16 -15.38 -28.34
CA LEU A 687 -22.20 -16.82 -28.04
C LEU A 687 -23.41 -17.52 -28.68
N TYR A 688 -24.59 -16.89 -28.64
CA TYR A 688 -25.87 -17.51 -29.01
C TYR A 688 -26.60 -16.79 -30.14
N GLY A 689 -26.11 -15.61 -30.55
CA GLY A 689 -26.63 -14.87 -31.70
C GLY A 689 -27.46 -13.65 -31.34
N MET A 690 -27.88 -12.93 -32.39
CA MET A 690 -28.47 -11.59 -32.32
C MET A 690 -29.69 -11.48 -31.41
N GLU A 691 -30.62 -12.43 -31.50
CA GLU A 691 -31.90 -12.36 -30.76
C GLU A 691 -31.70 -12.46 -29.24
N GLU A 692 -30.79 -13.33 -28.78
CA GLU A 692 -30.50 -13.49 -27.36
C GLU A 692 -29.87 -12.22 -26.77
N GLY A 693 -28.92 -11.61 -27.50
CA GLY A 693 -28.34 -10.33 -27.10
C GLY A 693 -29.35 -9.19 -27.10
N VAL A 694 -30.19 -9.09 -28.14
CA VAL A 694 -31.25 -8.08 -28.26
C VAL A 694 -32.26 -8.20 -27.12
N ALA A 695 -32.69 -9.42 -26.77
CA ALA A 695 -33.65 -9.64 -25.69
C ALA A 695 -33.16 -9.15 -24.33
N VAL A 696 -31.86 -9.30 -24.04
CA VAL A 696 -31.25 -8.77 -22.81
C VAL A 696 -31.07 -7.26 -22.88
N LEU A 697 -30.56 -6.72 -24.00
CA LEU A 697 -30.33 -5.29 -24.15
C LEU A 697 -31.62 -4.47 -24.12
N GLU A 698 -32.71 -4.99 -24.70
CA GLU A 698 -34.01 -4.34 -24.69
C GLU A 698 -34.57 -4.20 -23.28
N LYS A 699 -34.43 -5.23 -22.43
CA LYS A 699 -34.78 -5.14 -21.00
C LYS A 699 -33.95 -4.09 -20.27
N ALA A 700 -32.66 -4.01 -20.55
CA ALA A 700 -31.77 -3.01 -19.95
C ALA A 700 -32.18 -1.57 -20.34
N LEU A 701 -32.53 -1.34 -21.61
CA LEU A 701 -33.01 -0.04 -22.10
C LEU A 701 -34.34 0.35 -21.43
N LEU A 702 -35.28 -0.58 -21.26
CA LEU A 702 -36.55 -0.31 -20.60
C LEU A 702 -36.36 0.15 -19.15
N LYS A 703 -35.43 -0.47 -18.41
CA LYS A 703 -35.07 -0.05 -17.05
C LYS A 703 -34.44 1.34 -17.03
N ALA A 704 -33.48 1.60 -17.92
CA ALA A 704 -32.79 2.89 -17.99
C ALA A 704 -33.70 4.04 -18.49
N GLN A 705 -34.72 3.73 -19.29
CA GLN A 705 -35.68 4.69 -19.83
C GLN A 705 -36.42 5.47 -18.74
N SER A 706 -36.73 4.84 -17.61
CA SER A 706 -37.50 5.50 -16.55
C SER A 706 -36.79 6.70 -15.93
N ASP A 707 -35.46 6.67 -15.92
CA ASP A 707 -34.60 7.73 -15.39
C ASP A 707 -33.87 8.52 -16.48
N ASN A 708 -34.19 8.26 -17.76
CA ASN A 708 -33.55 8.85 -18.95
C ASN A 708 -32.03 8.64 -19.01
N ILE A 709 -31.52 7.52 -18.48
CA ILE A 709 -30.08 7.21 -18.47
C ILE A 709 -29.64 6.79 -19.87
N VAL A 710 -28.61 7.42 -20.42
CA VAL A 710 -28.12 7.15 -21.79
C VAL A 710 -26.66 6.72 -21.86
N MET A 711 -25.80 7.23 -20.97
CA MET A 711 -24.34 7.09 -21.11
C MET A 711 -23.80 5.67 -21.04
N PRO A 712 -24.32 4.74 -20.20
CA PRO A 712 -23.85 3.36 -20.20
C PRO A 712 -23.99 2.70 -21.58
N PHE A 713 -25.02 3.03 -22.35
CA PHE A 713 -25.20 2.52 -23.72
C PHE A 713 -24.29 3.24 -24.71
N VAL A 714 -24.25 4.58 -24.64
CA VAL A 714 -23.43 5.43 -25.52
C VAL A 714 -21.94 5.08 -25.42
N GLU A 715 -21.40 4.90 -24.22
CA GLU A 715 -19.98 4.58 -24.00
C GLU A 715 -19.61 3.14 -24.33
N ASN A 716 -20.58 2.28 -24.63
CA ASN A 716 -20.37 0.91 -25.11
C ASN A 716 -20.92 0.72 -26.54
N ALA A 717 -21.23 1.82 -27.25
CA ALA A 717 -21.89 1.80 -28.56
C ALA A 717 -21.18 0.90 -29.58
N SER A 718 -19.84 0.90 -29.61
CA SER A 718 -19.04 0.05 -30.50
C SER A 718 -19.32 -1.46 -30.37
N HIS A 719 -19.87 -1.89 -29.24
CA HIS A 719 -20.17 -3.30 -28.95
C HIS A 719 -21.66 -3.64 -29.11
N ILE A 720 -22.55 -2.64 -29.05
CA ILE A 720 -24.01 -2.86 -29.00
C ILE A 720 -24.77 -2.24 -30.18
N MET A 721 -24.10 -1.49 -31.07
CA MET A 721 -24.75 -0.70 -32.12
C MET A 721 -25.71 -1.51 -32.99
N SER A 722 -25.29 -2.70 -33.43
CA SER A 722 -26.14 -3.59 -34.25
C SER A 722 -27.42 -3.98 -33.50
N MET A 723 -27.31 -4.32 -32.21
CA MET A 723 -28.46 -4.67 -31.37
C MET A 723 -29.40 -3.48 -31.19
N LEU A 724 -28.86 -2.28 -30.97
CA LEU A 724 -29.66 -1.06 -30.87
C LEU A 724 -30.47 -0.78 -32.14
N GLU A 725 -29.90 -1.00 -33.33
CA GLU A 725 -30.61 -0.82 -34.60
C GLU A 725 -31.78 -1.79 -34.77
N VAL A 726 -31.61 -3.06 -34.37
CA VAL A 726 -32.71 -4.03 -34.37
C VAL A 726 -33.82 -3.62 -33.40
N ILE A 727 -33.47 -3.17 -32.20
CA ILE A 727 -34.44 -2.71 -31.19
C ILE A 727 -35.22 -1.48 -31.67
N LEU A 728 -34.57 -0.53 -32.35
CA LEU A 728 -35.25 0.64 -32.91
C LEU A 728 -36.24 0.25 -34.01
N ASN A 729 -35.88 -0.70 -34.88
CA ASN A 729 -36.79 -1.19 -35.92
C ASN A 729 -38.05 -1.85 -35.32
N ARG A 730 -37.93 -2.48 -34.14
CA ARG A 730 -39.08 -3.00 -33.37
C ARG A 730 -39.89 -1.90 -32.68
N ASN A 731 -39.25 -0.78 -32.35
CA ASN A 731 -39.78 0.29 -31.50
C ASN A 731 -39.69 1.70 -32.14
N LEU A 732 -40.07 1.84 -33.41
CA LEU A 732 -39.86 3.07 -34.21
C LEU A 732 -40.39 4.38 -33.57
N LYS A 733 -41.38 4.29 -32.68
CA LYS A 733 -41.99 5.44 -32.00
C LYS A 733 -41.33 5.78 -30.64
N ASN A 734 -40.42 4.96 -30.13
CA ASN A 734 -39.80 5.18 -28.83
C ASN A 734 -38.71 6.28 -28.92
N LYS A 735 -39.06 7.48 -28.43
CA LYS A 735 -38.18 8.67 -28.45
C LYS A 735 -36.89 8.47 -27.63
N TYR A 736 -36.94 7.72 -26.54
CA TYR A 736 -35.78 7.45 -25.70
C TYR A 736 -34.77 6.56 -26.43
N ILE A 737 -35.22 5.44 -27.01
CA ILE A 737 -34.35 4.53 -27.78
C ILE A 737 -33.73 5.25 -28.98
N LYS A 738 -34.52 6.06 -29.69
CA LYS A 738 -34.01 6.91 -30.78
C LYS A 738 -32.90 7.85 -30.28
N ARG A 739 -33.11 8.53 -29.15
CA ARG A 739 -32.10 9.41 -28.54
C ARG A 739 -30.81 8.66 -28.17
N VAL A 740 -30.91 7.47 -27.57
CA VAL A 740 -29.73 6.64 -27.24
C VAL A 740 -28.94 6.31 -28.50
N ILE A 741 -29.61 5.95 -29.58
CA ILE A 741 -28.98 5.62 -30.86
C ILE A 741 -28.32 6.83 -31.51
N ASP A 742 -29.01 7.97 -31.57
CA ASP A 742 -28.46 9.20 -32.15
C ASP A 742 -27.18 9.62 -31.42
N LEU A 743 -27.18 9.56 -30.08
CA LEU A 743 -25.98 9.81 -29.26
C LEU A 743 -24.89 8.74 -29.45
N SER A 744 -25.27 7.47 -29.60
CA SER A 744 -24.33 6.36 -29.84
C SER A 744 -23.62 6.48 -31.20
N LYS A 745 -24.33 6.94 -32.24
CA LYS A 745 -23.75 7.24 -33.55
C LYS A 745 -22.74 8.37 -33.45
N GLN A 746 -23.14 9.49 -32.86
CA GLN A 746 -22.26 10.63 -32.63
C GLN A 746 -21.00 10.21 -31.84
N TYR A 747 -21.16 9.40 -30.81
CA TYR A 747 -20.04 8.88 -30.02
C TYR A 747 -19.07 8.05 -30.88
N ASN A 748 -19.58 7.07 -31.63
CA ASN A 748 -18.75 6.24 -32.50
C ASN A 748 -18.03 7.07 -33.59
N GLU A 749 -18.71 8.04 -34.19
CA GLU A 749 -18.11 8.96 -35.17
C GLU A 749 -16.97 9.78 -34.55
N ASN A 750 -17.14 10.29 -33.33
CA ASN A 750 -16.13 11.04 -32.60
C ASN A 750 -14.92 10.19 -32.18
N ILE A 751 -15.15 8.92 -31.81
CA ILE A 751 -14.06 7.96 -31.52
C ILE A 751 -13.29 7.59 -32.80
N LEU A 752 -13.98 7.41 -33.93
CA LEU A 752 -13.34 7.05 -35.21
C LEU A 752 -12.51 8.23 -35.76
N SER A 753 -13.09 9.43 -35.82
CA SER A 753 -12.41 10.64 -36.31
C SER A 753 -11.19 11.05 -35.49
N SER A 754 -11.19 10.79 -34.19
CA SER A 754 -10.02 11.05 -33.32
C SER A 754 -8.92 9.99 -33.46
N ASN A 755 -9.25 8.75 -33.85
CA ASN A 755 -8.26 7.74 -34.24
C ASN A 755 -7.66 8.00 -35.64
N GLU A 756 -8.31 8.83 -36.47
CA GLU A 756 -7.80 9.27 -37.77
C GLU A 756 -6.75 10.39 -37.68
N GLU A 757 -6.46 10.93 -36.49
CA GLU A 757 -5.15 11.54 -36.22
C GLU A 757 -4.07 10.44 -36.21
N LYS A 758 -3.82 9.85 -37.39
CA LYS A 758 -2.65 9.00 -37.64
C LYS A 758 -1.43 9.74 -37.09
N VAL A 759 -0.71 9.08 -36.19
CA VAL A 759 0.62 9.52 -35.78
C VAL A 759 1.46 9.70 -37.05
N LYS A 760 1.62 10.94 -37.51
CA LYS A 760 2.44 11.27 -38.68
C LYS A 760 3.90 11.11 -38.30
N LEU A 761 4.39 9.88 -38.43
CA LEU A 761 5.83 9.63 -38.51
C LEU A 761 6.32 10.18 -39.85
N SER A 762 7.45 10.89 -39.81
CA SER A 762 8.17 11.27 -41.02
C SER A 762 8.68 10.03 -41.75
N GLN A 763 8.94 10.13 -43.06
CA GLN A 763 9.48 9.02 -43.85
C GLN A 763 10.73 8.41 -43.20
N ARG A 764 11.59 9.26 -42.61
CA ARG A 764 12.82 8.81 -41.94
C ARG A 764 12.57 8.04 -40.65
N GLU A 765 11.55 8.43 -39.90
CA GLU A 765 11.12 7.72 -38.69
C GLU A 765 10.48 6.37 -39.04
N ILE A 766 9.72 6.30 -40.14
CA ILE A 766 9.16 5.05 -40.65
C ILE A 766 10.31 4.10 -41.03
N GLU A 767 11.29 4.53 -41.83
CA GLU A 767 12.44 3.70 -42.20
C GLU A 767 13.19 3.12 -40.99
N ILE A 768 13.47 3.97 -40.00
CA ILE A 768 14.15 3.55 -38.76
C ILE A 768 13.28 2.56 -37.98
N LEU A 769 11.97 2.81 -37.89
CA LEU A 769 11.02 1.92 -37.23
C LEU A 769 10.91 0.57 -37.95
N THR A 770 10.86 0.54 -39.28
CA THR A 770 10.85 -0.70 -40.09
C THR A 770 12.09 -1.55 -39.81
N LEU A 771 13.27 -0.94 -39.79
CA LEU A 771 14.51 -1.66 -39.49
C LEU A 771 14.57 -2.14 -38.04
N THR A 772 13.97 -1.37 -37.13
CA THR A 772 13.84 -1.73 -35.72
C THR A 772 12.91 -2.94 -35.52
N VAL A 773 11.81 -3.00 -36.27
CA VAL A 773 10.87 -4.15 -36.32
C VAL A 773 11.55 -5.40 -36.87
N LYS A 774 12.45 -5.25 -37.85
CA LYS A 774 13.27 -6.34 -38.41
C LYS A 774 14.37 -6.85 -37.45
N GLY A 775 14.43 -6.35 -36.22
CA GLY A 775 15.33 -6.85 -35.18
C GLY A 775 16.73 -6.22 -35.15
N LEU A 776 17.02 -5.25 -36.03
CA LEU A 776 18.36 -4.66 -36.11
C LEU A 776 18.71 -3.85 -34.84
N LYS A 777 19.99 -3.86 -34.49
CA LYS A 777 20.61 -3.03 -33.44
C LYS A 777 20.84 -1.61 -33.95
N ARG A 778 21.01 -0.64 -33.04
CA ARG A 778 21.18 0.78 -33.41
C ARG A 778 22.40 1.02 -34.30
N SER A 779 23.51 0.33 -34.03
CA SER A 779 24.72 0.35 -34.85
C SER A 779 24.48 -0.17 -36.27
N GLU A 780 23.70 -1.23 -36.42
CA GLU A 780 23.34 -1.82 -37.71
C GLU A 780 22.39 -0.92 -38.51
N ILE A 781 21.43 -0.29 -37.83
CA ILE A 781 20.52 0.71 -38.44
C ILE A 781 21.32 1.93 -38.91
N ALA A 782 22.25 2.41 -38.09
CA ALA A 782 23.13 3.54 -38.38
C ALA A 782 23.97 3.27 -39.64
N ALA A 783 24.62 2.10 -39.72
CA ALA A 783 25.39 1.68 -40.87
C ALA A 783 24.52 1.55 -42.13
N LYS A 784 23.33 0.95 -42.02
CA LYS A 784 22.43 0.71 -43.15
C LYS A 784 21.81 1.99 -43.72
N LEU A 785 21.64 3.00 -42.88
CA LEU A 785 21.05 4.29 -43.25
C LEU A 785 22.09 5.40 -43.46
N ASN A 786 23.38 5.08 -43.36
CA ASN A 786 24.53 5.99 -43.47
C ASN A 786 24.43 7.24 -42.56
N ILE A 787 24.09 7.03 -41.28
CA ILE A 787 23.94 8.08 -40.26
C ILE A 787 24.62 7.66 -38.95
N SER A 788 24.80 8.60 -38.00
CA SER A 788 25.38 8.28 -36.69
C SER A 788 24.42 7.50 -35.78
N GLU A 789 24.94 6.68 -34.86
CA GLU A 789 24.13 6.00 -33.83
C GLU A 789 23.38 6.99 -32.92
N GLY A 790 23.96 8.16 -32.66
CA GLY A 790 23.31 9.25 -31.94
C GLY A 790 22.05 9.74 -32.67
N THR A 791 22.12 9.88 -34.00
CA THR A 791 20.99 10.27 -34.85
C THR A 791 19.87 9.22 -34.82
N VAL A 792 20.22 7.93 -34.88
CA VAL A 792 19.24 6.82 -34.73
C VAL A 792 18.56 6.88 -33.36
N LYS A 793 19.33 7.13 -32.29
CA LYS A 793 18.79 7.27 -30.92
C LYS A 793 17.79 8.43 -30.84
N THR A 794 18.11 9.59 -31.41
CA THR A 794 17.21 10.76 -31.44
C THR A 794 15.92 10.47 -32.21
N HIS A 795 16.01 9.83 -33.38
CA HIS A 795 14.81 9.45 -34.13
C HIS A 795 13.95 8.42 -33.39
N LEU A 796 14.55 7.41 -32.74
CA LEU A 796 13.81 6.47 -31.91
C LEU A 796 13.12 7.16 -30.72
N GLN A 797 13.77 8.12 -30.08
CA GLN A 797 13.13 8.93 -29.02
C GLN A 797 11.94 9.74 -29.54
N ASN A 798 12.07 10.32 -30.74
CA ASN A 798 10.96 11.05 -31.37
C ASN A 798 9.83 10.12 -31.78
N ILE A 799 10.13 8.93 -32.31
CA ILE A 799 9.15 7.87 -32.60
C ILE A 799 8.40 7.48 -31.33
N TYR A 800 9.11 7.24 -30.23
CA TYR A 800 8.49 6.86 -28.95
C TYR A 800 7.59 7.96 -28.42
N LYS A 801 8.03 9.23 -28.51
CA LYS A 801 7.23 10.39 -28.14
C LYS A 801 5.97 10.52 -28.99
N LYS A 802 6.09 10.35 -30.31
CA LYS A 802 4.97 10.46 -31.27
C LYS A 802 3.98 9.30 -31.13
N LEU A 803 4.46 8.08 -30.90
CA LEU A 803 3.64 6.89 -30.66
C LEU A 803 3.15 6.80 -29.20
N GLN A 804 3.56 7.72 -28.33
CA GLN A 804 3.26 7.73 -26.89
C GLN A 804 3.60 6.40 -26.18
N VAL A 805 4.77 5.85 -26.50
CA VAL A 805 5.30 4.60 -25.93
C VAL A 805 6.58 4.85 -25.16
N SER A 806 6.89 3.95 -24.24
CA SER A 806 8.03 4.07 -23.33
C SER A 806 9.31 3.42 -23.88
N GLY A 807 9.22 2.55 -24.88
CA GLY A 807 10.38 1.85 -25.41
C GLY A 807 10.20 1.10 -26.73
N LYS A 808 11.28 0.44 -27.17
CA LYS A 808 11.41 -0.25 -28.47
C LYS A 808 10.31 -1.30 -28.69
N PHE A 809 10.02 -2.11 -27.68
CA PHE A 809 9.09 -3.23 -27.80
C PHE A 809 7.64 -2.74 -28.00
N GLU A 810 7.21 -1.74 -27.23
CA GLU A 810 5.90 -1.12 -27.38
C GLU A 810 5.77 -0.42 -28.73
N ALA A 811 6.83 0.28 -29.17
CA ALA A 811 6.86 0.92 -30.49
C ALA A 811 6.66 -0.09 -31.62
N ILE A 812 7.38 -1.22 -31.60
CA ILE A 812 7.23 -2.31 -32.59
C ILE A 812 5.80 -2.85 -32.58
N LYS A 813 5.24 -3.11 -31.39
CA LYS A 813 3.89 -3.68 -31.22
C LYS A 813 2.81 -2.73 -31.72
N ILE A 814 2.92 -1.43 -31.43
CA ILE A 814 2.02 -0.39 -31.95
C ILE A 814 2.17 -0.28 -33.47
N ALA A 815 3.39 -0.27 -33.98
CA ALA A 815 3.64 -0.11 -35.40
C ALA A 815 3.01 -1.23 -36.24
N GLN A 816 3.11 -2.48 -35.77
CA GLN A 816 2.45 -3.64 -36.38
C GLN A 816 0.93 -3.63 -36.18
N MET A 817 0.44 -3.23 -35.01
CA MET A 817 -1.00 -3.22 -34.68
C MET A 817 -1.79 -2.16 -35.46
N TYR A 818 -1.17 -1.02 -35.79
CA TYR A 818 -1.79 0.07 -36.54
C TYR A 818 -1.41 0.10 -38.04
N GLY A 819 -0.69 -0.92 -38.54
CA GLY A 819 -0.28 -1.00 -39.94
C GLY A 819 0.64 0.15 -40.39
N ILE A 820 1.48 0.65 -39.49
CA ILE A 820 2.43 1.74 -39.77
C ILE A 820 3.63 1.20 -40.57
N VAL A 821 4.04 -0.06 -40.32
CA VAL A 821 5.13 -0.80 -40.97
C VAL A 821 4.85 -2.29 -41.05
#